data_AF-A0A0C9SN01-F1
#
_entry.id   AF-A0A0C9SN01-F1
#
_cell.length_a   1.000
_cell.length_b   1.000
_cell.length_c   1.000
_cell.angle_alpha   90.00
_cell.angle_beta   90.00
_cell.angle_gamma   90.00
#
_symmetry.space_group_name_H-M   'P 1'
#
loop_
_entity.id
_entity.type
_entity.pdbx_description
1 polymer ?
#
loop_
_entity_poly.entity_id
_entity_poly.type
_entity_poly.pdbx_seq_one_letter_code
_entity_poly.pdbx_strand_id
1 'polypeptide(L)'
;MLADLRMKLASLERERERQRDSSIGNQQSNHEAEEALEAELDEANGEIARLTTLLNQSPARRAIEKAKDARIEMLEGENEELMGRIRSLKSTNAEMATPSRVVNMSGISPIHRHVLSMALKTPKTPGAPLRDLSWLNNTTADPGVSPLLAEIARLQTELDHANESIDNKLDELQEAGLGVIDLTRNLADARSQITSLENEIARLQRREERRLRRLEKLRCQKCFMKIDPSKLQRVYEADESSLDISHSCLPSNPPTPPTKTSEALRLELRNVNAQLDVMKKQWQDEKRQLLGEKAVLQDAANRMNNEVRNAKDEARRATEAERASRRSRADTQGEAEKAKGVVADLEAELQAERMRLRQMSTEQERLQREVGEVARQLQRTETDMKDVKSQLQKTKQDNHELENELRVNTDVDQKARLLEARVLENTSTIEQLRQERSLLAQDHKDLQRRFAEVSERSSKLRNDYAASQKSHENRRQQLDIHLEEIDELRRALSNQADEFQRTEQEKNRIVMEKTDIARTIAALEADLKRVRKDAEIFGRDLKALRAEKERSQDKQKEEVAKAERAKKQAQTQIRLLSEQLSSQKAKAKKAWEELQYHVCPANGHQLEELKVQHKHECKGLIVQIRYLKAKFTRESTLRDDLSYQKQYLLVLLSGFETSEKRILACISRIGFPKPPPVGVLKKPRSLKGAALCIIFIRRAKCSSDAWRKACGNKQAIVEALEEVRRRRVESINPSRV
;
A
#
# COMPACT_ATOMS: atom_id res chain seq x y z
N MET A 1 37.79 24.37 11.26
CA MET A 1 36.32 24.52 11.13
C MET A 1 35.88 25.22 9.85
N LEU A 2 36.08 26.54 9.66
CA LEU A 2 35.68 27.21 8.40
C LEU A 2 36.52 26.77 7.18
N ALA A 3 37.81 26.47 7.37
CA ALA A 3 38.67 25.95 6.31
C ALA A 3 38.27 24.51 5.89
N ASP A 4 37.93 23.64 6.85
CA ASP A 4 37.50 22.27 6.56
C ASP A 4 36.16 22.20 5.83
N LEU A 5 35.24 23.13 6.15
CA LEU A 5 33.96 23.23 5.44
C LEU A 5 34.14 23.72 4.00
N ARG A 6 35.09 24.63 3.74
CA ARG A 6 35.43 25.07 2.39
C ARG A 6 36.09 23.95 1.57
N MET A 7 36.96 23.14 2.18
CA MET A 7 37.53 21.98 1.50
C MET A 7 36.49 20.90 1.19
N LYS A 8 35.53 20.67 2.10
CA LYS A 8 34.42 19.74 1.86
C LYS A 8 33.46 20.22 0.77
N LEU A 9 33.15 21.52 0.74
CA LEU A 9 32.35 22.11 -0.34
C LEU A 9 33.04 21.99 -1.70
N ALA A 10 34.34 22.31 -1.78
CA ALA A 10 35.12 22.16 -3.01
C ALA A 10 35.26 20.69 -3.44
N SER A 11 35.27 19.74 -2.49
CA SER A 11 35.25 18.30 -2.79
C SER A 11 33.91 17.89 -3.39
N LEU A 12 32.80 18.31 -2.77
CA LEU A 12 31.44 17.98 -3.22
C LEU A 12 31.09 18.62 -4.56
N GLU A 13 31.61 19.82 -4.86
CA GLU A 13 31.43 20.47 -6.16
C GLU A 13 32.15 19.68 -7.28
N ARG A 14 33.39 19.22 -7.06
CA ARG A 14 34.11 18.38 -8.03
C ARG A 14 33.53 16.99 -8.21
N GLU A 15 32.84 16.47 -7.20
CA GLU A 15 32.16 15.17 -7.27
C GLU A 15 30.84 15.30 -8.05
N ARG A 16 30.17 16.44 -7.91
CA ARG A 16 28.95 16.77 -8.67
C ARG A 16 29.21 17.06 -10.14
N GLU A 17 30.35 17.68 -10.48
CA GLU A 17 30.80 17.83 -11.88
C GLU A 17 31.10 16.48 -12.52
N ARG A 18 31.83 15.59 -11.83
CA ARG A 18 32.11 14.23 -12.34
C ARG A 18 30.85 13.40 -12.55
N GLN A 19 29.83 13.55 -11.69
CA GLN A 19 28.54 12.89 -11.88
C GLN A 19 27.74 13.46 -13.06
N ARG A 20 27.88 14.75 -13.38
CA ARG A 20 27.25 15.35 -14.58
C ARG A 20 27.91 14.87 -15.86
N ASP A 21 29.24 14.86 -15.91
CA ASP A 21 29.98 14.45 -17.11
C ASP A 21 29.81 12.96 -17.40
N SER A 22 29.73 12.12 -16.36
CA SER A 22 29.45 10.69 -16.51
C SER A 22 28.03 10.37 -16.98
N SER A 23 27.04 11.21 -16.65
CA SER A 23 25.66 11.06 -17.14
C SER A 23 25.49 11.52 -18.58
N ILE A 24 26.25 12.53 -19.02
CA ILE A 24 26.18 13.05 -20.40
C ILE A 24 26.85 12.06 -21.37
N GLY A 25 27.99 11.49 -21.00
CA GLY A 25 28.67 10.48 -21.83
C GLY A 25 27.87 9.20 -22.03
N ASN A 26 27.11 8.76 -21.02
CA ASN A 26 26.30 7.55 -21.09
C ASN A 26 24.98 7.74 -21.87
N GLN A 27 24.50 8.99 -22.03
CA GLN A 27 23.32 9.31 -22.84
C GLN A 27 23.66 9.38 -24.33
N GLN A 28 24.84 9.88 -24.70
CA GLN A 28 25.30 9.93 -26.09
C GLN A 28 25.58 8.54 -26.66
N SER A 29 26.22 7.65 -25.89
CA SER A 29 26.49 6.27 -26.34
C SER A 29 25.22 5.44 -26.54
N ASN A 30 24.19 5.69 -25.73
CA ASN A 30 22.92 4.99 -25.86
C ASN A 30 22.13 5.48 -27.08
N HIS A 31 22.18 6.77 -27.39
CA HIS A 31 21.48 7.33 -28.54
C HIS A 31 22.09 6.86 -29.87
N GLU A 32 23.42 6.71 -29.95
CA GLU A 32 24.10 6.15 -31.12
C GLU A 32 23.79 4.66 -31.31
N ALA A 33 23.62 3.90 -30.21
CA ALA A 33 23.22 2.50 -30.26
C ALA A 33 21.74 2.32 -30.64
N GLU A 34 20.86 3.22 -30.18
CA GLU A 34 19.44 3.24 -30.56
C GLU A 34 19.27 3.53 -32.05
N GLU A 35 19.97 4.53 -32.60
CA GLU A 35 19.93 4.83 -34.04
C GLU A 35 20.45 3.67 -34.91
N ALA A 36 21.47 2.94 -34.45
CA ALA A 36 21.98 1.77 -35.15
C ALA A 36 20.96 0.61 -35.18
N LEU A 37 20.25 0.38 -34.06
CA LEU A 37 19.22 -0.65 -33.97
C LEU A 37 17.97 -0.28 -34.78
N GLU A 38 17.61 1.00 -34.85
CA GLU A 38 16.52 1.49 -35.71
C GLU A 38 16.84 1.27 -37.20
N ALA A 39 18.08 1.52 -37.62
CA ALA A 39 18.50 1.26 -39.00
C ALA A 39 18.47 -0.24 -39.36
N GLU A 40 18.88 -1.13 -38.45
CA GLU A 40 18.79 -2.58 -38.63
C GLU A 40 17.33 -3.08 -38.70
N LEU A 41 16.43 -2.48 -37.90
CA LEU A 41 14.99 -2.79 -37.96
C LEU A 41 14.36 -2.36 -39.28
N ASP A 42 14.72 -1.19 -39.79
CA ASP A 42 14.23 -0.71 -41.09
C ASP A 42 14.74 -1.59 -42.25
N GLU A 43 15.99 -2.05 -42.19
CA GLU A 43 16.54 -2.99 -43.18
C GLU A 43 15.86 -4.36 -43.11
N ALA A 44 15.62 -4.88 -41.90
CA ALA A 44 14.89 -6.13 -41.70
C ALA A 44 13.44 -6.03 -42.20
N ASN A 45 12.76 -4.91 -41.95
CA ASN A 45 11.41 -4.66 -42.44
C ASN A 45 11.38 -4.55 -43.98
N GLY A 46 12.40 -3.93 -44.58
CA GLY A 46 12.60 -3.88 -46.03
C GLY A 46 12.76 -5.28 -46.64
N GLU A 47 13.54 -6.15 -46.01
CA GLU A 47 13.76 -7.52 -46.48
C GLU A 47 12.53 -8.40 -46.28
N ILE A 48 11.78 -8.23 -45.19
CA ILE A 48 10.47 -8.89 -44.98
C ILE A 48 9.49 -8.48 -46.07
N ALA A 49 9.41 -7.19 -46.42
CA ALA A 49 8.55 -6.72 -47.50
C ALA A 49 8.97 -7.35 -48.84
N ARG A 50 10.27 -7.39 -49.14
CA ARG A 50 10.82 -8.04 -50.34
C ARG A 50 10.49 -9.54 -50.38
N LEU A 51 10.76 -10.28 -49.31
CA LEU A 51 10.46 -11.72 -49.21
C LEU A 51 8.95 -12.00 -49.29
N THR A 52 8.11 -11.15 -48.70
CA THR A 52 6.65 -11.25 -48.80
C THR A 52 6.18 -11.05 -50.23
N THR A 53 6.75 -10.07 -50.96
CA THR A 53 6.43 -9.89 -52.39
C THR A 53 6.88 -11.06 -53.25
N LEU A 54 8.07 -11.63 -52.99
CA LEU A 54 8.55 -12.83 -53.68
C LEU A 54 7.69 -14.06 -53.38
N LEU A 55 7.25 -14.25 -52.13
CA LEU A 55 6.34 -15.32 -51.75
C LEU A 55 4.95 -15.18 -52.37
N ASN A 56 4.43 -13.95 -52.50
CA ASN A 56 3.15 -13.68 -53.17
C ASN A 56 3.25 -13.82 -54.71
N GLN A 57 4.43 -13.59 -55.27
CA GLN A 57 4.71 -13.82 -56.69
C GLN A 57 5.09 -15.28 -56.99
N SER A 58 5.33 -16.11 -55.97
CA SER A 58 5.71 -17.50 -56.15
C SER A 58 4.61 -18.31 -56.86
N PRO A 59 4.94 -19.01 -57.96
CA PRO A 59 4.02 -19.89 -58.68
C PRO A 59 3.41 -20.98 -57.79
N ALA A 60 4.15 -21.43 -56.77
CA ALA A 60 3.69 -22.45 -55.84
C ALA A 60 2.52 -21.95 -54.96
N ARG A 61 2.58 -20.69 -54.49
CA ARG A 61 1.50 -20.11 -53.69
C ARG A 61 0.26 -19.84 -54.55
N ARG A 62 0.44 -19.35 -55.77
CA ARG A 62 -0.67 -19.20 -56.75
C ARG A 62 -1.31 -20.53 -57.13
N ALA A 63 -0.53 -21.61 -57.23
CA ALA A 63 -1.06 -22.95 -57.45
C ALA A 63 -1.87 -23.46 -56.25
N ILE A 64 -1.41 -23.18 -55.03
CA ILE A 64 -2.14 -23.52 -53.80
C ILE A 64 -3.43 -22.71 -53.67
N GLU A 65 -3.41 -21.41 -53.97
CA GLU A 65 -4.62 -20.57 -53.98
C GLU A 65 -5.62 -21.06 -55.03
N LYS A 66 -5.19 -21.34 -56.26
CA LYS A 66 -6.06 -21.95 -57.27
C LYS A 66 -6.62 -23.32 -56.86
N ALA A 67 -5.83 -24.15 -56.17
CA ALA A 67 -6.31 -25.43 -55.66
C ALA A 67 -7.32 -25.26 -54.51
N LYS A 68 -7.17 -24.21 -53.70
CA LYS A 68 -8.17 -23.85 -52.68
C LYS A 68 -9.44 -23.32 -53.31
N ASP A 69 -9.34 -22.44 -54.31
CA ASP A 69 -10.50 -21.88 -55.02
C ASP A 69 -11.27 -22.98 -55.77
N ALA A 70 -10.58 -23.89 -56.46
CA ALA A 70 -11.22 -25.04 -57.11
C ALA A 70 -11.91 -25.97 -56.10
N ARG A 71 -11.35 -26.11 -54.89
CA ARG A 71 -11.99 -26.88 -53.82
C ARG A 71 -13.20 -26.16 -53.24
N ILE A 72 -13.17 -24.84 -53.14
CA ILE A 72 -14.32 -24.03 -52.72
C ILE A 72 -15.44 -24.18 -53.76
N GLU A 73 -15.14 -24.04 -55.05
CA GLU A 73 -16.11 -24.18 -56.13
C GLU A 73 -16.74 -25.59 -56.16
N MET A 74 -15.95 -26.65 -55.94
CA MET A 74 -16.50 -28.01 -55.79
C MET A 74 -17.42 -28.14 -54.57
N LEU A 75 -17.02 -27.59 -53.43
CA LEU A 75 -17.83 -27.65 -52.21
C LEU A 75 -19.11 -26.81 -52.32
N GLU A 76 -19.07 -25.69 -53.02
CA GLU A 76 -20.23 -24.87 -53.34
C GLU A 76 -21.19 -25.61 -54.28
N GLY A 77 -20.67 -26.30 -55.31
CA GLY A 77 -21.46 -27.17 -56.19
C GLY A 77 -22.11 -28.34 -55.44
N GLU A 78 -21.36 -29.02 -54.56
CA GLU A 78 -21.92 -30.08 -53.71
C GLU A 78 -22.98 -29.54 -52.75
N ASN A 79 -22.81 -28.33 -52.21
CA ASN A 79 -23.78 -27.70 -51.35
C ASN A 79 -25.06 -27.31 -52.12
N GLU A 80 -24.93 -26.80 -53.35
CA GLU A 80 -26.06 -26.53 -54.24
C GLU A 80 -26.81 -27.82 -54.60
N GLU A 81 -26.09 -28.91 -54.89
CA GLU A 81 -26.68 -30.22 -55.19
C GLU A 81 -27.39 -30.79 -53.95
N LEU A 82 -26.79 -30.68 -52.76
CA LEU A 82 -27.42 -31.09 -51.50
C LEU A 82 -28.65 -30.25 -51.17
N MET A 83 -28.60 -28.93 -51.41
CA MET A 83 -29.75 -28.04 -51.27
C MET A 83 -30.84 -28.32 -52.31
N GLY A 84 -30.46 -28.77 -53.51
CA GLY A 84 -31.36 -29.31 -54.53
C GLY A 84 -32.05 -30.58 -54.04
N ARG A 85 -31.29 -31.55 -53.53
CA ARG A 85 -31.81 -32.81 -52.97
C ARG A 85 -32.69 -32.57 -51.75
N ILE A 86 -32.36 -31.62 -50.87
CA ILE A 86 -33.21 -31.23 -49.74
C ILE A 86 -34.51 -30.58 -50.23
N ARG A 87 -34.46 -29.75 -51.27
CA ARG A 87 -35.68 -29.19 -51.89
C ARG A 87 -36.54 -30.27 -52.53
N SER A 88 -35.94 -31.22 -53.26
CA SER A 88 -36.64 -32.36 -53.83
C SER A 88 -37.25 -33.26 -52.74
N LEU A 89 -36.49 -33.57 -51.67
CA LEU A 89 -36.98 -34.35 -50.53
C LEU A 89 -38.09 -33.63 -49.77
N LYS A 90 -38.02 -32.30 -49.62
CA LYS A 90 -39.10 -31.51 -49.04
C LYS A 90 -40.35 -31.48 -49.93
N SER A 91 -40.18 -31.47 -51.25
CA SER A 91 -41.29 -31.57 -52.20
C SER A 91 -41.97 -32.94 -52.14
N THR A 92 -41.19 -34.03 -52.04
CA THR A 92 -41.75 -35.40 -51.94
C THR A 92 -42.35 -35.70 -50.57
N ASN A 93 -41.83 -35.12 -49.48
CA ASN A 93 -42.40 -35.28 -48.13
C ASN A 93 -43.65 -34.41 -47.89
N ALA A 94 -43.95 -33.45 -48.76
CA ALA A 94 -45.18 -32.64 -48.65
C ALA A 94 -46.42 -33.34 -49.24
N GLU A 95 -46.25 -34.36 -50.09
CA GLU A 95 -47.36 -35.04 -50.80
C GLU A 95 -47.85 -36.33 -50.12
N MET A 96 -47.19 -36.82 -49.07
CA MET A 96 -47.58 -38.06 -48.38
C MET A 96 -47.57 -37.89 -46.85
N ALA A 97 -48.55 -37.14 -46.33
CA ALA A 97 -48.79 -37.04 -44.89
C ALA A 97 -50.14 -37.69 -44.52
N THR A 98 -50.14 -39.01 -44.28
CA THR A 98 -51.14 -39.68 -43.41
C THR A 98 -50.48 -40.85 -42.65
N PRO A 99 -50.79 -41.06 -41.36
CA PRO A 99 -50.12 -42.08 -40.54
C PRO A 99 -50.98 -43.32 -40.39
N SER A 100 -50.57 -44.45 -40.96
CA SER A 100 -50.92 -45.80 -40.47
C SER A 100 -50.24 -46.87 -41.31
N ARG A 101 -49.76 -47.90 -40.61
CA ARG A 101 -49.72 -49.31 -41.01
C ARG A 101 -48.33 -49.92 -41.10
N VAL A 102 -48.06 -50.73 -40.08
CA VAL A 102 -47.03 -51.77 -40.02
C VAL A 102 -47.15 -52.68 -41.23
N VAL A 103 -46.06 -52.85 -41.99
CA VAL A 103 -45.87 -53.97 -42.91
C VAL A 103 -44.50 -54.58 -42.65
N ASN A 104 -44.54 -55.86 -42.26
CA ASN A 104 -43.41 -56.78 -42.12
C ASN A 104 -42.58 -56.85 -43.41
N MET A 105 -41.26 -56.71 -43.26
CA MET A 105 -40.29 -57.34 -44.14
C MET A 105 -39.32 -58.12 -43.27
N SER A 106 -39.70 -59.36 -43.02
CA SER A 106 -38.85 -60.42 -42.47
C SER A 106 -37.91 -60.88 -43.57
N GLY A 107 -36.60 -60.62 -43.45
CA GLY A 107 -35.65 -61.08 -44.45
C GLY A 107 -34.17 -60.72 -44.27
N ILE A 108 -33.73 -60.23 -43.11
CA ILE A 108 -32.32 -59.87 -42.90
C ILE A 108 -31.82 -60.44 -41.57
N SER A 109 -30.71 -61.17 -41.63
CA SER A 109 -30.09 -61.88 -40.49
C SER A 109 -29.67 -60.95 -39.35
N PRO A 110 -29.61 -61.45 -38.09
CA PRO A 110 -29.48 -60.62 -36.87
C PRO A 110 -28.18 -59.80 -36.73
N ILE A 111 -27.18 -60.01 -37.59
CA ILE A 111 -25.88 -59.31 -37.52
C ILE A 111 -25.91 -57.96 -38.26
N HIS A 112 -26.83 -57.74 -39.20
CA HIS A 112 -26.87 -56.49 -39.96
C HIS A 112 -27.67 -55.36 -39.28
N ARG A 113 -28.37 -55.66 -38.18
CA ARG A 113 -29.16 -54.69 -37.40
C ARG A 113 -28.31 -53.87 -36.42
N HIS A 114 -27.11 -54.34 -36.06
CA HIS A 114 -26.20 -53.65 -35.13
C HIS A 114 -25.26 -52.63 -35.82
N VAL A 115 -25.11 -52.69 -37.14
CA VAL A 115 -24.16 -51.84 -37.88
C VAL A 115 -24.80 -50.53 -38.36
N LEU A 116 -26.14 -50.47 -38.50
CA LEU A 116 -26.85 -49.24 -38.87
C LEU A 116 -27.25 -48.36 -37.68
N SER A 117 -27.03 -48.81 -36.44
CA SER A 117 -27.30 -48.04 -35.21
C SER A 117 -26.09 -47.31 -34.64
N MET A 118 -24.91 -47.38 -35.28
CA MET A 118 -23.66 -46.79 -34.77
C MET A 118 -22.92 -45.94 -35.82
N ALA A 119 -23.63 -45.05 -36.52
CA ALA A 119 -22.99 -44.05 -37.37
C ALA A 119 -23.56 -42.65 -37.13
N LEU A 120 -22.68 -41.78 -36.59
CA LEU A 120 -22.60 -40.34 -36.81
C LEU A 120 -23.66 -39.44 -36.15
N LYS A 121 -23.43 -39.12 -34.88
CA LYS A 121 -23.63 -37.75 -34.37
C LYS A 121 -22.25 -37.17 -34.05
N THR A 122 -21.74 -36.33 -34.94
CA THR A 122 -20.68 -35.37 -34.64
C THR A 122 -21.29 -33.97 -34.45
N PRO A 123 -20.75 -33.16 -33.53
CA PRO A 123 -21.37 -31.93 -33.04
C PRO A 123 -21.15 -30.75 -34.01
N LYS A 124 -22.16 -29.88 -34.15
CA LYS A 124 -22.05 -28.59 -34.82
C LYS A 124 -21.64 -27.51 -33.81
N THR A 125 -20.53 -26.83 -34.05
CA THR A 125 -20.12 -25.56 -33.43
C THR A 125 -20.46 -24.37 -34.36
N PRO A 126 -20.55 -23.14 -33.81
CA PRO A 126 -21.64 -22.20 -34.11
C PRO A 126 -21.23 -21.05 -35.04
N GLY A 127 -22.20 -20.57 -35.84
CA GLY A 127 -22.04 -19.36 -36.64
C GLY A 127 -23.40 -18.74 -36.99
N ALA A 128 -23.76 -17.69 -36.24
CA ALA A 128 -24.77 -16.63 -36.51
C ALA A 128 -26.29 -16.97 -36.45
N PRO A 129 -27.17 -15.96 -36.27
CA PRO A 129 -27.22 -14.96 -35.21
C PRO A 129 -28.49 -15.12 -34.34
N LEU A 130 -28.42 -14.55 -33.13
CA LEU A 130 -29.39 -14.60 -32.04
C LEU A 130 -30.85 -14.42 -32.48
N ARG A 131 -31.66 -15.47 -32.29
CA ARG A 131 -33.11 -15.35 -32.16
C ARG A 131 -33.60 -16.29 -31.06
N ASP A 132 -33.80 -15.68 -29.89
CA ASP A 132 -34.59 -16.09 -28.73
C ASP A 132 -34.81 -17.59 -28.48
N LEU A 133 -34.03 -18.13 -27.53
CA LEU A 133 -34.15 -19.51 -27.04
C LEU A 133 -35.05 -19.58 -25.79
N SER A 134 -36.33 -19.91 -26.01
CA SER A 134 -37.33 -20.13 -24.95
C SER A 134 -37.38 -21.59 -24.44
N TRP A 135 -36.28 -22.36 -24.52
CA TRP A 135 -36.18 -23.74 -23.99
C TRP A 135 -35.17 -23.93 -22.87
N LEU A 136 -34.35 -22.91 -22.56
CA LEU A 136 -33.38 -22.97 -21.46
C LEU A 136 -34.02 -22.85 -20.06
N ASN A 137 -35.33 -22.53 -19.99
CA ASN A 137 -36.07 -22.43 -18.73
C ASN A 137 -36.90 -23.67 -18.38
N ASN A 138 -36.88 -24.75 -19.18
CA ASN A 138 -37.69 -25.95 -18.91
C ASN A 138 -36.91 -27.16 -18.35
N THR A 139 -35.58 -27.07 -18.19
CA THR A 139 -34.75 -28.16 -17.65
C THR A 139 -34.73 -28.26 -16.12
N THR A 140 -35.40 -27.36 -15.39
CA THR A 140 -35.52 -27.44 -13.92
C THR A 140 -36.60 -28.43 -13.44
N ALA A 141 -37.34 -29.07 -14.35
CA ALA A 141 -38.47 -29.94 -14.02
C ALA A 141 -38.27 -31.42 -14.39
N ASP A 142 -37.02 -31.88 -14.63
CA ASP A 142 -36.74 -33.31 -14.84
C ASP A 142 -36.37 -34.00 -13.50
N PRO A 143 -37.09 -35.06 -13.09
CA PRO A 143 -36.86 -35.75 -11.81
C PRO A 143 -35.51 -36.49 -11.73
N GLY A 144 -34.79 -36.65 -12.84
CA GLY A 144 -33.43 -37.21 -12.89
C GLY A 144 -32.31 -36.19 -12.69
N VAL A 145 -32.59 -34.88 -12.79
CA VAL A 145 -31.60 -33.79 -12.66
C VAL A 145 -31.52 -33.26 -11.22
N SER A 146 -32.56 -33.49 -10.41
CA SER A 146 -32.62 -33.12 -8.99
C SER A 146 -31.45 -33.66 -8.13
N PRO A 147 -30.99 -34.93 -8.26
CA PRO A 147 -29.85 -35.40 -7.47
C PRO A 147 -28.52 -34.81 -7.92
N LEU A 148 -28.35 -34.49 -9.21
CA LEU A 148 -27.14 -33.84 -9.72
C LEU A 148 -27.06 -32.37 -9.29
N LEU A 149 -28.19 -31.65 -9.26
CA LEU A 149 -28.24 -30.29 -8.72
C LEU A 149 -28.01 -30.27 -7.21
N ALA A 150 -28.50 -31.27 -6.48
CA ALA A 150 -28.20 -31.44 -5.06
C ALA A 150 -26.71 -31.72 -4.82
N GLU A 151 -26.08 -32.53 -5.66
CA GLU A 151 -24.64 -32.81 -5.58
C GLU A 151 -23.79 -31.61 -5.99
N ILE A 152 -24.20 -30.83 -7.00
CA ILE A 152 -23.55 -29.57 -7.37
C ILE A 152 -23.68 -28.55 -6.24
N ALA A 153 -24.85 -28.44 -5.61
CA ALA A 153 -25.04 -27.57 -4.45
C ALA A 153 -24.19 -28.03 -3.26
N ARG A 154 -24.06 -29.34 -3.02
CA ARG A 154 -23.16 -29.90 -1.99
C ARG A 154 -21.70 -29.56 -2.29
N LEU A 155 -21.25 -29.77 -3.53
CA LEU A 155 -19.90 -29.44 -3.96
C LEU A 155 -19.63 -27.93 -3.91
N GLN A 156 -20.63 -27.09 -4.20
CA GLN A 156 -20.54 -25.64 -4.02
C GLN A 156 -20.39 -25.26 -2.56
N THR A 157 -21.17 -25.85 -1.65
CA THR A 157 -21.02 -25.58 -0.20
C THR A 157 -19.69 -26.08 0.36
N GLU A 158 -19.15 -27.18 -0.16
CA GLU A 158 -17.82 -27.69 0.21
C GLU A 158 -16.70 -26.80 -0.33
N LEU A 159 -16.87 -26.24 -1.52
CA LEU A 159 -15.93 -25.30 -2.12
C LEU A 159 -15.95 -23.96 -1.39
N ASP A 160 -17.12 -23.47 -1.00
CA ASP A 160 -17.29 -22.28 -0.18
C ASP A 160 -16.66 -22.47 1.21
N HIS A 161 -16.87 -23.62 1.86
CA HIS A 161 -16.20 -23.96 3.13
C HIS A 161 -14.68 -24.08 2.98
N ALA A 162 -14.20 -24.66 1.87
CA ALA A 162 -12.77 -24.75 1.60
C ALA A 162 -12.15 -23.36 1.38
N ASN A 163 -12.85 -22.47 0.69
CA ASN A 163 -12.44 -21.09 0.48
C ASN A 163 -12.43 -20.31 1.81
N GLU A 164 -13.49 -20.41 2.61
CA GLU A 164 -13.52 -19.82 3.96
C GLU A 164 -12.39 -20.37 4.84
N SER A 165 -12.05 -21.66 4.74
CA SER A 165 -10.91 -22.24 5.45
C SER A 165 -9.57 -21.69 4.97
N ILE A 166 -9.43 -21.40 3.67
CA ILE A 166 -8.23 -20.77 3.11
C ILE A 166 -8.12 -19.32 3.59
N ASP A 167 -9.21 -18.56 3.55
CA ASP A 167 -9.24 -17.17 4.00
C ASP A 167 -8.86 -17.05 5.48
N ASN A 168 -9.42 -17.91 6.35
CA ASN A 168 -9.03 -17.97 7.76
C ASN A 168 -7.54 -18.29 7.96
N LYS A 169 -6.96 -19.20 7.15
CA LYS A 169 -5.53 -19.51 7.21
C LYS A 169 -4.66 -18.36 6.70
N LEU A 170 -5.15 -17.59 5.73
CA LEU A 170 -4.45 -16.39 5.24
C LEU A 170 -4.45 -15.29 6.30
N ASP A 171 -5.57 -15.10 7.02
CA ASP A 171 -5.64 -14.18 8.15
C ASP A 171 -4.68 -14.59 9.28
N GLU A 172 -4.64 -15.88 9.65
CA GLU A 172 -3.68 -16.41 10.63
C GLU A 172 -2.21 -16.20 10.19
N LEU A 173 -1.91 -16.38 8.90
CA LEU A 173 -0.57 -16.13 8.35
C LEU A 173 -0.22 -14.64 8.33
N GLN A 174 -1.20 -13.77 8.10
CA GLN A 174 -1.01 -12.33 8.15
C GLN A 174 -0.78 -11.84 9.58
N GLU A 175 -1.55 -12.34 10.55
CA GLU A 175 -1.32 -12.06 11.98
C GLU A 175 0.05 -12.57 12.44
N ALA A 176 0.44 -13.78 12.03
CA ALA A 176 1.78 -14.31 12.30
C ALA A 176 2.86 -13.45 11.62
N GLY A 177 2.64 -13.00 10.39
CA GLY A 177 3.55 -12.12 9.66
C GLY A 177 3.72 -10.74 10.32
N LEU A 178 2.64 -10.15 10.83
CA LEU A 178 2.68 -8.92 11.62
C LEU A 178 3.42 -9.12 12.95
N GLY A 179 3.18 -10.24 13.62
CA GLY A 179 3.92 -10.63 14.82
C GLY A 179 5.43 -10.72 14.59
N VAL A 180 5.88 -11.26 13.44
CA VAL A 180 7.30 -11.33 13.08
C VAL A 180 7.91 -9.93 12.87
N ILE A 181 7.16 -9.00 12.27
CA ILE A 181 7.62 -7.62 12.08
C ILE A 181 7.75 -6.89 13.42
N ASP A 182 6.80 -7.08 14.33
CA ASP A 182 6.87 -6.50 15.67
C ASP A 182 7.99 -7.13 16.51
N LEU A 183 8.20 -8.45 16.40
CA LEU A 183 9.32 -9.13 17.05
C LEU A 183 10.66 -8.66 16.52
N THR A 184 10.83 -8.52 15.20
CA THR A 184 12.09 -8.01 14.62
C THR A 184 12.36 -6.57 15.01
N ARG A 185 11.32 -5.73 15.10
CA ARG A 185 11.43 -4.37 15.65
C ARG A 185 11.82 -4.37 17.13
N ASN A 186 11.16 -5.17 17.95
CA ASN A 186 11.48 -5.31 19.37
C ASN A 186 12.90 -5.84 19.59
N LEU A 187 13.37 -6.74 18.73
CA LEU A 187 14.73 -7.26 18.77
C LEU A 187 15.76 -6.18 18.38
N ALA A 188 15.47 -5.36 17.37
CA ALA A 188 16.29 -4.22 17.01
C ALA A 188 16.35 -3.18 18.14
N ASP A 189 15.21 -2.86 18.76
CA ASP A 189 15.11 -1.96 19.90
C ASP A 189 15.86 -2.52 21.12
N ALA A 190 15.70 -3.81 21.44
CA ALA A 190 16.43 -4.48 22.52
C ALA A 190 17.95 -4.50 22.27
N ARG A 191 18.40 -4.74 21.03
CA ARG A 191 19.81 -4.61 20.66
C ARG A 191 20.33 -3.19 20.88
N SER A 192 19.54 -2.18 20.51
CA SER A 192 19.91 -0.78 20.76
C SER A 192 20.00 -0.48 22.26
N GLN A 193 19.08 -1.00 23.08
CA GLN A 193 19.11 -0.86 24.53
C GLN A 193 20.32 -1.55 25.14
N ILE A 194 20.64 -2.77 24.71
CA ILE A 194 21.85 -3.50 25.14
C ILE A 194 23.09 -2.67 24.85
N THR A 195 23.25 -2.14 23.62
CA THR A 195 24.42 -1.28 23.31
C THR A 195 24.46 -0.01 24.16
N SER A 196 23.31 0.58 24.50
CA SER A 196 23.24 1.74 25.38
C SER A 196 23.65 1.41 26.82
N LEU A 197 23.21 0.26 27.34
CA LEU A 197 23.53 -0.22 28.67
C LEU A 197 24.99 -0.66 28.76
N GLU A 198 25.53 -1.33 27.74
CA GLU A 198 26.95 -1.66 27.64
C GLU A 198 27.82 -0.40 27.65
N ASN A 199 27.39 0.65 26.94
CA ASN A 199 28.08 1.95 26.97
C ASN A 199 28.03 2.61 28.35
N GLU A 200 26.90 2.54 29.06
CA GLU A 200 26.77 3.09 30.42
C GLU A 200 27.55 2.24 31.43
N ILE A 201 27.56 0.91 31.31
CA ILE A 201 28.41 0.01 32.10
C ILE A 201 29.88 0.35 31.86
N ALA A 202 30.33 0.49 30.61
CA ALA A 202 31.71 0.87 30.30
C ALA A 202 32.05 2.25 30.89
N ARG A 203 31.11 3.20 30.88
CA ARG A 203 31.28 4.52 31.49
C ARG A 203 31.38 4.43 33.03
N LEU A 204 30.53 3.64 33.66
CA LEU A 204 30.52 3.40 35.10
C LEU A 204 31.79 2.65 35.54
N GLN A 205 32.22 1.63 34.81
CA GLN A 205 33.49 0.93 35.02
C GLN A 205 34.67 1.89 34.95
N ARG A 206 34.76 2.76 33.93
CA ARG A 206 35.81 3.80 33.88
C ARG A 206 35.72 4.78 35.05
N ARG A 207 34.54 5.07 35.59
CA ARG A 207 34.36 5.94 36.77
C ARG A 207 34.80 5.21 38.05
N GLU A 208 34.50 3.93 38.16
CA GLU A 208 34.86 3.07 39.28
C GLU A 208 36.35 2.78 39.30
N GLU A 209 36.98 2.44 38.17
CA GLU A 209 38.44 2.36 38.05
C GLU A 209 39.13 3.65 38.47
N ARG A 210 38.58 4.82 38.09
CA ARG A 210 39.10 6.12 38.55
C ARG A 210 38.93 6.33 40.05
N ARG A 211 37.87 5.79 40.67
CA ARG A 211 37.69 5.81 42.13
C ARG A 211 38.66 4.83 42.81
N LEU A 212 38.79 3.61 42.33
CA LEU A 212 39.72 2.60 42.82
C LEU A 212 41.17 3.10 42.75
N ARG A 213 41.60 3.68 41.62
CA ARG A 213 42.92 4.30 41.49
C ARG A 213 43.14 5.49 42.44
N ARG A 214 42.08 6.17 42.89
CA ARG A 214 42.18 7.21 43.94
C ARG A 214 42.26 6.58 45.32
N LEU A 215 41.49 5.53 45.59
CA LEU A 215 41.47 4.80 46.86
C LEU A 215 42.79 4.04 47.11
N GLU A 216 43.39 3.42 46.09
CA GLU A 216 44.70 2.77 46.16
C GLU A 216 45.85 3.73 46.54
N LYS A 217 45.65 5.03 46.28
CA LYS A 217 46.61 6.10 46.60
C LYS A 217 46.34 6.75 47.96
N LEU A 218 45.25 6.38 48.65
CA LEU A 218 44.98 6.87 49.99
C LEU A 218 45.91 6.18 51.00
N ARG A 219 46.58 7.01 51.79
CA ARG A 219 47.34 6.60 52.97
C ARG A 219 46.68 7.19 54.20
N CYS A 220 46.71 6.47 55.32
CA CYS A 220 46.21 7.00 56.58
C CYS A 220 47.02 8.25 56.98
N GLN A 221 46.37 9.38 57.25
CA GLN A 221 47.06 10.64 57.57
C GLN A 221 47.84 10.62 58.89
N LYS A 222 47.56 9.66 59.79
CA LYS A 222 48.24 9.55 61.10
C LYS A 222 49.41 8.56 61.12
N CYS A 223 49.41 7.54 60.25
CA CYS A 223 50.45 6.50 60.26
C CYS A 223 51.06 6.21 58.88
N PHE A 224 50.65 6.91 57.82
CA PHE A 224 51.12 6.80 56.43
C PHE A 224 51.09 5.41 55.78
N MET A 225 50.51 4.41 56.45
CA MET A 225 50.30 3.08 55.89
C MET A 225 49.31 3.15 54.72
N LYS A 226 49.63 2.39 53.65
CA LYS A 226 48.78 2.23 52.47
C LYS A 226 47.56 1.40 52.87
N ILE A 227 46.36 1.91 52.59
CA ILE A 227 45.11 1.19 52.87
C ILE A 227 44.81 0.32 51.64
N ASP A 228 44.85 -1.00 51.79
CA ASP A 228 44.47 -1.92 50.70
C ASP A 228 42.94 -2.00 50.59
N PRO A 229 42.33 -1.49 49.51
CA PRO A 229 40.87 -1.45 49.36
C PRO A 229 40.25 -2.85 49.24
N SER A 230 41.01 -3.86 48.83
CA SER A 230 40.55 -5.26 48.73
C SER A 230 40.16 -5.88 50.07
N LYS A 231 40.66 -5.36 51.20
CA LYS A 231 40.27 -5.80 52.54
C LYS A 231 38.96 -5.17 53.02
N LEU A 232 38.57 -4.01 52.48
CA LEU A 232 37.31 -3.33 52.76
C LEU A 232 36.14 -3.94 51.97
N GLN A 233 36.38 -4.48 50.77
CA GLN A 233 35.33 -5.09 49.95
C GLN A 233 34.81 -6.41 50.54
N ARG A 234 35.67 -7.21 51.21
CA ARG A 234 35.23 -8.39 51.98
C ARG A 234 34.34 -8.09 53.18
N VAL A 235 34.32 -6.84 53.66
CA VAL A 235 33.42 -6.41 54.75
C VAL A 235 32.03 -6.07 54.21
N TYR A 236 31.90 -5.72 52.93
CA TYR A 236 30.61 -5.42 52.28
C TYR A 236 29.93 -6.65 51.65
N GLU A 237 30.69 -7.69 51.28
CA GLU A 237 30.18 -8.97 50.74
C GLU A 237 29.99 -10.06 51.80
N ALA A 238 30.24 -9.76 53.07
CA ALA A 238 29.93 -10.68 54.17
C ALA A 238 28.42 -10.63 54.47
N ASP A 239 27.72 -11.67 54.02
CA ASP A 239 26.34 -12.00 54.38
C ASP A 239 26.04 -11.70 55.86
N GLU A 240 25.06 -10.81 56.11
CA GLU A 240 24.45 -10.60 57.43
C GLU A 240 23.54 -11.78 57.81
N SER A 241 24.12 -12.97 57.89
CA SER A 241 23.48 -14.21 58.31
C SER A 241 24.46 -15.01 59.16
N SER A 242 24.84 -14.46 60.32
CA SER A 242 25.29 -15.17 61.53
C SER A 242 26.03 -14.18 62.45
N LEU A 243 25.26 -13.42 63.21
CA LEU A 243 25.74 -12.81 64.45
C LEU A 243 24.72 -13.17 65.54
N ASP A 244 24.81 -14.40 66.02
CA ASP A 244 24.27 -14.81 67.32
C ASP A 244 25.09 -14.09 68.40
N ILE A 245 24.65 -12.88 68.76
CA ILE A 245 25.02 -12.26 70.02
C ILE A 245 24.02 -12.75 71.07
N SER A 246 24.34 -13.91 71.62
CA SER A 246 23.76 -14.43 72.85
C SER A 246 23.96 -13.39 73.95
N HIS A 247 22.88 -12.66 74.28
CA HIS A 247 22.83 -11.78 75.44
C HIS A 247 22.98 -12.61 76.72
N SER A 248 24.17 -12.55 77.29
CA SER A 248 24.48 -12.98 78.65
C SER A 248 23.73 -12.11 79.66
N CYS A 249 22.99 -12.77 80.56
CA CYS A 249 22.57 -12.26 81.87
C CYS A 249 23.70 -11.52 82.57
N LEU A 250 23.35 -10.45 83.32
CA LEU A 250 23.88 -9.97 84.62
C LEU A 250 23.41 -8.49 84.81
N PRO A 251 23.42 -7.88 86.02
CA PRO A 251 22.45 -8.07 87.10
C PRO A 251 21.76 -6.75 87.53
N SER A 252 20.59 -6.89 88.16
CA SER A 252 19.87 -5.84 88.90
C SER A 252 20.70 -5.16 89.98
N ASN A 253 20.63 -3.83 90.11
CA ASN A 253 20.77 -3.02 91.35
C ASN A 253 20.56 -1.50 91.06
N PRO A 254 20.24 -0.64 92.04
CA PRO A 254 18.95 -0.46 92.71
C PRO A 254 18.50 1.04 92.67
N PRO A 255 17.40 1.47 93.33
CA PRO A 255 16.67 2.69 92.97
C PRO A 255 17.23 3.96 93.64
N THR A 256 17.13 5.10 92.96
CA THR A 256 17.29 6.44 93.57
C THR A 256 16.09 7.36 93.21
N PRO A 257 15.66 8.24 94.13
CA PRO A 257 14.36 8.90 94.10
C PRO A 257 14.28 10.07 93.10
N PRO A 258 13.06 10.49 92.70
CA PRO A 258 12.85 11.44 91.61
C PRO A 258 13.21 12.86 92.04
N THR A 259 14.32 13.38 91.54
CA THR A 259 14.48 14.82 91.36
C THR A 259 14.00 15.20 89.95
N LYS A 260 13.57 16.44 89.75
CA LYS A 260 12.89 16.95 88.54
C LYS A 260 13.67 16.78 87.21
N THR A 261 14.92 16.30 87.27
CA THR A 261 15.74 15.87 86.13
C THR A 261 15.39 14.46 85.62
N SER A 262 14.85 13.59 86.48
CA SER A 262 14.45 12.21 86.12
C SER A 262 13.21 12.15 85.22
N GLU A 263 12.30 13.12 85.32
CA GLU A 263 11.16 13.23 84.41
C GLU A 263 11.58 13.73 83.03
N ALA A 264 12.52 14.67 82.95
CA ALA A 264 13.11 15.13 81.70
C ALA A 264 13.86 13.99 80.98
N LEU A 265 14.70 13.24 81.70
CA LEU A 265 15.38 12.06 81.13
C LEU A 265 14.39 10.95 80.74
N ARG A 266 13.30 10.74 81.47
CA ARG A 266 12.23 9.80 81.06
C ARG A 266 11.48 10.27 79.82
N LEU A 267 11.26 11.57 79.66
CA LEU A 267 10.67 12.14 78.44
C LEU A 267 11.62 12.01 77.25
N GLU A 268 12.91 12.28 77.44
CA GLU A 268 13.94 12.08 76.43
C GLU A 268 14.08 10.60 76.05
N LEU A 269 14.12 9.69 77.02
CA LEU A 269 14.13 8.23 76.76
C LEU A 269 12.85 7.76 76.05
N ARG A 270 11.69 8.31 76.40
CA ARG A 270 10.43 8.03 75.67
C ARG A 270 10.47 8.57 74.25
N ASN A 271 11.06 9.74 74.03
CA ASN A 271 11.21 10.33 72.71
C ASN A 271 12.20 9.54 71.85
N VAL A 272 13.33 9.11 72.43
CA VAL A 272 14.30 8.23 71.76
C VAL A 272 13.69 6.86 71.47
N ASN A 273 12.93 6.27 72.39
CA ASN A 273 12.19 5.04 72.11
C ASN A 273 11.14 5.23 71.00
N ALA A 274 10.42 6.35 70.99
CA ALA A 274 9.49 6.66 69.91
C ALA A 274 10.21 6.82 68.57
N GLN A 275 11.39 7.46 68.55
CA GLN A 275 12.23 7.57 67.36
C GLN A 275 12.76 6.20 66.89
N LEU A 276 13.18 5.34 67.82
CA LEU A 276 13.61 3.97 67.52
C LEU A 276 12.45 3.13 66.95
N ASP A 277 11.24 3.27 67.50
CA ASP A 277 10.05 2.58 66.98
C ASP A 277 9.67 3.08 65.58
N VAL A 278 9.81 4.38 65.32
CA VAL A 278 9.62 4.96 63.98
C VAL A 278 10.67 4.44 63.01
N MET A 279 11.96 4.43 63.38
CA MET A 279 13.03 3.88 62.55
C MET A 279 12.85 2.38 62.30
N LYS A 280 12.40 1.62 63.30
CA LYS A 280 12.13 0.19 63.16
C LYS A 280 10.96 -0.07 62.20
N LYS A 281 9.91 0.75 62.24
CA LYS A 281 8.80 0.69 61.27
C LYS A 281 9.28 1.06 59.86
N GLN A 282 10.04 2.15 59.72
CA GLN A 282 10.64 2.55 58.44
C GLN A 282 11.51 1.43 57.85
N TRP A 283 12.37 0.82 58.66
CA TRP A 283 13.20 -0.30 58.22
C TRP A 283 12.38 -1.54 57.83
N GLN A 284 11.30 -1.85 58.56
CA GLN A 284 10.39 -2.94 58.18
C GLN A 284 9.64 -2.64 56.88
N ASP A 285 9.28 -1.39 56.64
CA ASP A 285 8.63 -0.95 55.40
C ASP A 285 9.60 -1.02 54.22
N GLU A 286 10.84 -0.53 54.38
CA GLU A 286 11.90 -0.65 53.38
C GLU A 286 12.24 -2.11 53.09
N LYS A 287 12.34 -2.98 54.11
CA LYS A 287 12.56 -4.42 53.92
C LYS A 287 11.42 -5.06 53.12
N ARG A 288 10.17 -4.68 53.37
CA ARG A 288 9.02 -5.16 52.60
C ARG A 288 9.06 -4.66 51.16
N GLN A 289 9.43 -3.40 50.93
CA GLN A 289 9.59 -2.83 49.60
C GLN A 289 10.68 -3.56 48.81
N LEU A 290 11.87 -3.75 49.40
CA LEU A 290 13.00 -4.43 48.74
C LEU A 290 12.70 -5.90 48.42
N LEU A 291 11.96 -6.61 49.28
CA LEU A 291 11.52 -7.97 48.97
C LEU A 291 10.50 -8.01 47.83
N GLY A 292 9.59 -7.03 47.79
CA GLY A 292 8.66 -6.85 46.66
C GLY A 292 9.41 -6.56 45.36
N GLU A 293 10.38 -5.65 45.38
CA GLU A 293 11.22 -5.33 44.22
C GLU A 293 12.05 -6.53 43.76
N LYS A 294 12.62 -7.31 44.69
CA LYS A 294 13.35 -8.54 44.35
C LYS A 294 12.46 -9.57 43.66
N ALA A 295 11.23 -9.77 44.13
CA ALA A 295 10.27 -10.67 43.47
C ALA A 295 9.92 -10.19 42.06
N VAL A 296 9.66 -8.90 41.88
CA VAL A 296 9.37 -8.29 40.56
C VAL A 296 10.55 -8.44 39.61
N LEU A 297 11.78 -8.22 40.08
CA LEU A 297 13.00 -8.38 39.29
C LEU A 297 13.25 -9.84 38.93
N GLN A 298 12.99 -10.77 39.84
CA GLN A 298 13.13 -12.20 39.59
C GLN A 298 12.09 -12.69 38.56
N ASP A 299 10.86 -12.21 38.63
CA ASP A 299 9.84 -12.49 37.63
C ASP A 299 10.19 -11.87 36.27
N ALA A 300 10.75 -10.65 36.25
CA ALA A 300 11.23 -10.02 35.02
C ALA A 300 12.40 -10.80 34.40
N ALA A 301 13.34 -11.29 35.20
CA ALA A 301 14.45 -12.11 34.74
C ALA A 301 13.97 -13.46 34.19
N ASN A 302 12.98 -14.09 34.84
CA ASN A 302 12.39 -15.35 34.35
C ASN A 302 11.62 -15.15 33.04
N ARG A 303 10.87 -14.05 32.91
CA ARG A 303 10.20 -13.68 31.65
C ARG A 303 11.21 -13.47 30.52
N MET A 304 12.27 -12.71 30.76
CA MET A 304 13.33 -12.47 29.78
C MET A 304 14.04 -13.77 29.38
N ASN A 305 14.33 -14.66 30.33
CA ASN A 305 14.94 -15.96 30.02
C ASN A 305 14.03 -16.84 29.15
N ASN A 306 12.72 -16.81 29.37
CA ASN A 306 11.76 -17.53 28.53
C ASN A 306 11.67 -16.92 27.13
N GLU A 307 11.66 -15.60 27.01
CA GLU A 307 11.68 -14.88 25.71
C GLU A 307 12.96 -15.19 24.91
N VAL A 308 14.13 -15.19 25.57
CA VAL A 308 15.41 -15.55 24.93
C VAL A 308 15.41 -17.00 24.47
N ARG A 309 14.80 -17.91 25.24
CA ARG A 309 14.68 -19.32 24.86
C ARG A 309 13.76 -19.51 23.65
N ASN A 310 12.60 -18.86 23.66
CA ASN A 310 11.66 -18.88 22.54
C ASN A 310 12.28 -18.28 21.27
N ALA A 311 12.95 -17.14 21.37
CA ALA A 311 13.66 -16.51 20.26
C ALA A 311 14.77 -17.40 19.69
N LYS A 312 15.46 -18.17 20.55
CA LYS A 312 16.50 -19.12 20.12
C LYS A 312 15.90 -20.34 19.41
N ASP A 313 14.75 -20.82 19.87
CA ASP A 313 14.03 -21.94 19.24
C ASP A 313 13.40 -21.52 17.91
N GLU A 314 12.86 -20.30 17.82
CA GLU A 314 12.36 -19.70 16.57
C GLU A 314 13.48 -19.48 15.55
N ALA A 315 14.65 -18.97 15.97
CA ALA A 315 15.81 -18.84 15.10
C ALA A 315 16.28 -20.21 14.56
N ARG A 316 16.23 -21.26 15.38
CA ARG A 316 16.54 -22.63 14.92
C ARG A 316 15.54 -23.10 13.86
N ARG A 317 14.23 -22.95 14.11
CA ARG A 317 13.18 -23.32 13.14
C ARG A 317 13.31 -22.54 11.83
N ALA A 318 13.65 -21.24 11.88
CA ALA A 318 13.87 -20.44 10.68
C ALA A 318 15.06 -20.96 9.86
N THR A 319 16.19 -21.30 10.50
CA THR A 319 17.33 -21.88 9.78
C THR A 319 17.05 -23.28 9.22
N GLU A 320 16.20 -24.07 9.89
CA GLU A 320 15.75 -25.37 9.40
C GLU A 320 14.80 -25.23 8.21
N ALA A 321 13.89 -24.25 8.25
CA ALA A 321 13.00 -23.91 7.15
C ALA A 321 13.78 -23.39 5.92
N GLU A 322 14.79 -22.54 6.11
CA GLU A 322 15.67 -22.11 5.02
C GLU A 322 16.46 -23.28 4.41
N ARG A 323 16.95 -24.21 5.24
CA ARG A 323 17.63 -25.42 4.74
C ARG A 323 16.66 -26.34 3.99
N ALA A 324 15.44 -26.51 4.48
CA ALA A 324 14.40 -27.28 3.81
C ALA A 324 14.00 -26.64 2.47
N SER A 325 13.83 -25.32 2.42
CA SER A 325 13.53 -24.58 1.19
C SER A 325 14.69 -24.64 0.18
N ARG A 326 15.94 -24.51 0.64
CA ARG A 326 17.12 -24.72 -0.23
C ARG A 326 17.21 -26.14 -0.78
N ARG A 327 16.88 -27.16 0.02
CA ARG A 327 16.80 -28.56 -0.44
C ARG A 327 15.71 -28.73 -1.49
N SER A 328 14.50 -28.26 -1.22
CA SER A 328 13.39 -28.31 -2.20
C SER A 328 13.72 -27.57 -3.50
N ARG A 329 14.42 -26.42 -3.44
CA ARG A 329 14.92 -25.73 -4.65
C ARG A 329 15.99 -26.53 -5.39
N ALA A 330 16.90 -27.17 -4.68
CA ALA A 330 17.91 -28.04 -5.30
C ALA A 330 17.28 -29.30 -5.92
N ASP A 331 16.27 -29.88 -5.26
CA ASP A 331 15.55 -31.06 -5.74
C ASP A 331 14.72 -30.71 -6.99
N THR A 332 13.95 -29.62 -6.96
CA THR A 332 13.20 -29.12 -8.13
C THR A 332 14.11 -28.74 -9.29
N GLN A 333 15.27 -28.13 -9.02
CA GLN A 333 16.26 -27.84 -10.04
C GLN A 333 16.88 -29.12 -10.63
N GLY A 334 17.18 -30.12 -9.79
CA GLY A 334 17.67 -31.42 -10.24
C GLY A 334 16.62 -32.20 -11.04
N GLU A 335 15.34 -32.10 -10.69
CA GLU A 335 14.23 -32.65 -11.48
C GLU A 335 14.08 -31.94 -12.82
N ALA A 336 14.21 -30.61 -12.86
CA ALA A 336 14.19 -29.84 -14.09
C ALA A 336 15.36 -30.18 -15.02
N GLU A 337 16.57 -30.40 -14.48
CA GLU A 337 17.73 -30.85 -15.26
C GLU A 337 17.55 -32.27 -15.80
N LYS A 338 16.97 -33.18 -15.00
CA LYS A 338 16.60 -34.53 -15.47
C LYS A 338 15.56 -34.48 -16.57
N ALA A 339 14.52 -33.65 -16.42
CA ALA A 339 13.49 -33.47 -17.45
C ALA A 339 14.08 -32.93 -18.76
N LYS A 340 15.00 -31.97 -18.68
CA LYS A 340 15.74 -31.46 -19.86
C LYS A 340 16.58 -32.57 -20.52
N GLY A 341 17.25 -33.42 -19.74
CA GLY A 341 17.98 -34.57 -20.26
C GLY A 341 17.07 -35.55 -21.01
N VAL A 342 15.94 -35.92 -20.42
CA VAL A 342 14.94 -36.82 -21.04
C VAL A 342 14.36 -36.21 -22.33
N VAL A 343 14.08 -34.91 -22.35
CA VAL A 343 13.60 -34.23 -23.58
C VAL A 343 14.66 -34.30 -24.68
N ALA A 344 15.93 -34.03 -24.36
CA ALA A 344 17.02 -34.12 -25.34
C ALA A 344 17.20 -35.54 -25.89
N ASP A 345 17.11 -36.56 -25.03
CA ASP A 345 17.17 -37.96 -25.43
C ASP A 345 15.99 -38.34 -26.34
N LEU A 346 14.76 -37.92 -25.99
CA LEU A 346 13.56 -38.15 -26.80
C LEU A 346 13.61 -37.42 -28.14
N GLU A 347 14.20 -36.23 -28.21
CA GLU A 347 14.44 -35.50 -29.45
C GLU A 347 15.45 -36.23 -30.34
N ALA A 348 16.55 -36.75 -29.77
CA ALA A 348 17.53 -37.54 -30.48
C ALA A 348 16.92 -38.85 -31.02
N GLU A 349 16.13 -39.56 -30.20
CA GLU A 349 15.36 -40.73 -30.64
C GLU A 349 14.35 -40.38 -31.74
N LEU A 350 13.64 -39.25 -31.63
CA LEU A 350 12.69 -38.79 -32.64
C LEU A 350 13.39 -38.51 -33.97
N GLN A 351 14.57 -37.92 -33.94
CA GLN A 351 15.39 -37.71 -35.13
C GLN A 351 15.85 -39.05 -35.72
N ALA A 352 16.33 -39.98 -34.90
CA ALA A 352 16.75 -41.31 -35.34
C ALA A 352 15.59 -42.10 -35.98
N GLU A 353 14.40 -42.07 -35.38
CA GLU A 353 13.20 -42.70 -35.93
C GLU A 353 12.73 -42.02 -37.23
N ARG A 354 12.81 -40.69 -37.33
CA ARG A 354 12.54 -39.99 -38.60
C ARG A 354 13.51 -40.40 -39.70
N MET A 355 14.79 -40.59 -39.37
CA MET A 355 15.78 -41.10 -40.33
C MET A 355 15.46 -42.55 -40.73
N ARG A 356 15.09 -43.39 -39.76
CA ARG A 356 14.66 -44.78 -40.00
C ARG A 356 13.43 -44.84 -40.89
N LEU A 357 12.39 -44.05 -40.63
CA LEU A 357 11.19 -43.98 -41.47
C LEU A 357 11.50 -43.55 -42.90
N ARG A 358 12.43 -42.60 -43.10
CA ARG A 358 12.90 -42.23 -44.44
C ARG A 358 13.60 -43.40 -45.12
N GLN A 359 14.47 -44.13 -44.43
CA GLN A 359 15.11 -45.33 -44.97
C GLN A 359 14.07 -46.39 -45.35
N MET A 360 13.15 -46.71 -44.46
CA MET A 360 12.07 -47.68 -44.73
C MET A 360 11.19 -47.26 -45.91
N SER A 361 10.89 -45.97 -46.06
CA SER A 361 10.15 -45.45 -47.22
C SER A 361 10.92 -45.68 -48.52
N THR A 362 12.23 -45.40 -48.54
CA THR A 362 13.06 -45.65 -49.73
C THR A 362 13.18 -47.13 -50.05
N GLU A 363 13.24 -48.00 -49.04
CA GLU A 363 13.21 -49.45 -49.21
C GLU A 363 11.86 -49.94 -49.74
N GLN A 364 10.75 -49.39 -49.23
CA GLN A 364 9.41 -49.71 -49.72
C GLN A 364 9.24 -49.32 -51.20
N GLU A 365 9.71 -48.14 -51.61
CA GLU A 365 9.69 -47.72 -53.02
C GLU A 365 10.56 -48.62 -53.91
N ARG A 366 11.71 -49.08 -53.40
CA ARG A 366 12.57 -50.03 -54.11
C ARG A 366 11.90 -51.38 -54.28
N LEU A 367 11.35 -51.94 -53.21
CA LEU A 367 10.64 -53.23 -53.24
C LEU A 367 9.40 -53.15 -54.13
N GLN A 368 8.66 -52.03 -54.14
CA GLN A 368 7.54 -51.83 -55.06
C GLN A 368 7.98 -51.89 -56.53
N ARG A 369 9.15 -51.32 -56.86
CA ARG A 369 9.74 -51.42 -58.21
C ARG A 369 10.12 -52.86 -58.55
N GLU A 370 10.75 -53.58 -57.64
CA GLU A 370 11.12 -55.00 -57.80
C GLU A 370 9.87 -55.89 -57.98
N VAL A 371 8.81 -55.68 -57.18
CA VAL A 371 7.51 -56.36 -57.34
C VAL A 371 6.90 -56.08 -58.72
N GLY A 372 6.91 -54.83 -59.16
CA GLY A 372 6.42 -54.45 -60.49
C GLY A 372 7.23 -55.08 -61.64
N GLU A 373 8.52 -55.36 -61.43
CA GLU A 373 9.35 -56.07 -62.39
C GLU A 373 9.04 -57.57 -62.43
N VAL A 374 8.96 -58.22 -61.26
CA VAL A 374 8.59 -59.64 -61.17
C VAL A 374 7.19 -59.90 -61.73
N ALA A 375 6.23 -59.00 -61.47
CA ALA A 375 4.89 -59.09 -62.05
C ALA A 375 4.90 -59.01 -63.58
N ARG A 376 5.72 -58.11 -64.16
CA ARG A 376 5.91 -58.04 -65.62
C ARG A 376 6.58 -59.30 -66.18
N GLN A 377 7.52 -59.89 -65.46
CA GLN A 377 8.17 -61.14 -65.85
C GLN A 377 7.16 -62.32 -65.82
N LEU A 378 6.33 -62.42 -64.78
CA LEU A 378 5.23 -63.40 -64.71
C LEU A 378 4.26 -63.26 -65.88
N GLN A 379 3.86 -62.04 -66.20
CA GLN A 379 2.94 -61.80 -67.30
C GLN A 379 3.53 -62.26 -68.65
N ARG A 380 4.84 -62.07 -68.86
CA ARG A 380 5.54 -62.56 -70.07
C ARG A 380 5.64 -64.09 -70.10
N THR A 381 6.01 -64.72 -68.99
CA THR A 381 6.08 -66.19 -68.96
C THR A 381 4.70 -66.84 -69.08
N GLU A 382 3.64 -66.19 -68.56
CA GLU A 382 2.25 -66.61 -68.79
C GLU A 382 1.84 -66.49 -70.27
N THR A 383 2.26 -65.45 -70.99
CA THR A 383 2.01 -65.34 -72.44
C THR A 383 2.78 -66.41 -73.21
N ASP A 384 4.05 -66.63 -72.88
CA ASP A 384 4.88 -67.66 -73.55
C ASP A 384 4.31 -69.07 -73.30
N MET A 385 3.82 -69.36 -72.08
CA MET A 385 3.13 -70.63 -71.78
C MET A 385 1.84 -70.80 -72.58
N LYS A 386 1.08 -69.72 -72.81
CA LYS A 386 -0.12 -69.76 -73.66
C LYS A 386 0.25 -70.04 -75.11
N ASP A 387 1.33 -69.46 -75.60
CA ASP A 387 1.83 -69.68 -76.96
C ASP A 387 2.33 -71.12 -77.14
N VAL A 388 3.14 -71.65 -76.22
CA VAL A 388 3.55 -73.07 -76.23
C VAL A 388 2.35 -74.01 -76.17
N LYS A 389 1.33 -73.69 -75.36
CA LYS A 389 0.09 -74.48 -75.30
C LYS A 389 -0.65 -74.46 -76.64
N SER A 390 -0.70 -73.31 -77.33
CA SER A 390 -1.31 -73.19 -78.65
C SER A 390 -0.54 -73.98 -79.71
N GLN A 391 0.79 -73.93 -79.68
CA GLN A 391 1.66 -74.70 -80.57
C GLN A 391 1.51 -76.20 -80.35
N LEU A 392 1.46 -76.65 -79.08
CA LEU A 392 1.22 -78.06 -78.73
C LEU A 392 -0.17 -78.53 -79.19
N GLN A 393 -1.18 -77.66 -79.15
CA GLN A 393 -2.52 -78.00 -79.62
C GLN A 393 -2.57 -78.11 -81.14
N LYS A 394 -1.87 -77.23 -81.86
CA LYS A 394 -1.72 -77.28 -83.31
C LYS A 394 -0.99 -78.54 -83.77
N THR A 395 0.16 -78.86 -83.19
CA THR A 395 0.90 -80.09 -83.53
C THR A 395 0.11 -81.37 -83.21
N LYS A 396 -0.74 -81.35 -82.16
CA LYS A 396 -1.68 -82.45 -81.90
C LYS A 396 -2.75 -82.61 -82.99
N GLN A 397 -3.26 -81.50 -83.54
CA GLN A 397 -4.22 -81.50 -84.65
C GLN A 397 -3.55 -82.02 -85.92
N ASP A 398 -2.37 -81.49 -86.26
CA ASP A 398 -1.58 -81.96 -87.41
C ASP A 398 -1.29 -83.48 -87.30
N ASN A 399 -1.01 -83.99 -86.10
CA ASN A 399 -0.77 -85.42 -85.87
C ASN A 399 -2.06 -86.25 -86.06
N HIS A 400 -3.23 -85.74 -85.65
CA HIS A 400 -4.51 -86.41 -85.94
C HIS A 400 -4.84 -86.41 -87.43
N GLU A 401 -4.50 -85.34 -88.15
CA GLU A 401 -4.67 -85.26 -89.60
C GLU A 401 -3.76 -86.27 -90.32
N LEU A 402 -2.49 -86.38 -89.91
CA LEU A 402 -1.56 -87.40 -90.41
C LEU A 402 -2.01 -88.83 -90.06
N GLU A 403 -2.56 -89.07 -88.86
CA GLU A 403 -3.17 -90.36 -88.49
C GLU A 403 -4.38 -90.71 -89.37
N ASN A 404 -5.16 -89.71 -89.78
CA ASN A 404 -6.28 -89.91 -90.71
C ASN A 404 -5.80 -90.16 -92.15
N GLU A 405 -4.76 -89.46 -92.61
CA GLU A 405 -4.11 -89.71 -93.90
C GLU A 405 -3.49 -91.12 -93.96
N LEU A 406 -2.91 -91.59 -92.86
CA LEU A 406 -2.38 -92.94 -92.67
C LEU A 406 -3.45 -94.04 -92.83
N ARG A 407 -4.72 -93.73 -92.54
CA ARG A 407 -5.82 -94.70 -92.68
C ARG A 407 -6.36 -94.83 -94.11
N VAL A 408 -6.00 -93.95 -95.04
CA VAL A 408 -6.70 -93.81 -96.33
C VAL A 408 -5.90 -94.23 -97.57
N ASN A 409 -4.61 -94.61 -97.49
CA ASN A 409 -3.82 -94.80 -98.73
C ASN A 409 -2.86 -96.00 -98.75
N THR A 410 -3.00 -96.85 -99.77
CA THR A 410 -2.21 -98.08 -100.00
C THR A 410 -0.93 -97.80 -100.82
N ASP A 411 0.10 -97.27 -100.15
CA ASP A 411 1.52 -97.29 -100.57
C ASP A 411 2.37 -97.40 -99.29
N VAL A 412 2.24 -98.53 -98.61
CA VAL A 412 2.43 -98.63 -97.16
C VAL A 412 3.90 -98.56 -96.73
N ASP A 413 4.85 -99.17 -97.44
CA ASP A 413 6.19 -99.41 -96.84
C ASP A 413 7.19 -98.25 -96.97
N GLN A 414 7.18 -97.49 -98.08
CA GLN A 414 8.11 -96.36 -98.24
C GLN A 414 7.62 -95.11 -97.50
N LYS A 415 6.30 -94.92 -97.43
CA LYS A 415 5.68 -93.85 -96.63
C LYS A 415 5.68 -94.19 -95.15
N ALA A 416 5.55 -95.47 -94.75
CA ALA A 416 5.74 -95.88 -93.35
C ALA A 416 7.11 -95.48 -92.82
N ARG A 417 8.20 -95.66 -93.57
CA ARG A 417 9.55 -95.26 -93.10
C ARG A 417 9.75 -93.75 -92.97
N LEU A 418 9.21 -92.97 -93.91
CA LEU A 418 9.26 -91.49 -93.82
C LEU A 418 8.35 -90.96 -92.70
N LEU A 419 7.22 -91.62 -92.45
CA LEU A 419 6.31 -91.27 -91.37
C LEU A 419 6.84 -91.75 -90.00
N GLU A 420 7.52 -92.88 -89.92
CA GLU A 420 8.25 -93.32 -88.72
C GLU A 420 9.34 -92.31 -88.36
N ALA A 421 10.11 -91.81 -89.34
CA ALA A 421 11.10 -90.75 -89.10
C ALA A 421 10.44 -89.46 -88.59
N ARG A 422 9.34 -89.01 -89.20
CA ARG A 422 8.59 -87.82 -88.75
C ARG A 422 7.89 -88.02 -87.41
N VAL A 423 7.38 -89.20 -87.12
CA VAL A 423 6.78 -89.55 -85.82
C VAL A 423 7.87 -89.54 -84.76
N LEU A 424 9.07 -90.08 -85.04
CA LEU A 424 10.21 -90.00 -84.13
C LEU A 424 10.64 -88.56 -83.87
N GLU A 425 10.77 -87.73 -84.91
CA GLU A 425 11.04 -86.29 -84.78
C GLU A 425 9.96 -85.59 -83.95
N ASN A 426 8.68 -85.83 -84.24
CA ASN A 426 7.56 -85.27 -83.48
C ASN A 426 7.58 -85.74 -82.02
N THR A 427 7.85 -87.02 -81.75
CA THR A 427 7.97 -87.53 -80.37
C THR A 427 9.13 -86.86 -79.63
N SER A 428 10.26 -86.63 -80.29
CA SER A 428 11.39 -85.89 -79.75
C SER A 428 11.01 -84.44 -79.43
N THR A 429 10.30 -83.74 -80.32
CA THR A 429 9.82 -82.37 -80.03
C THR A 429 8.80 -82.33 -78.89
N ILE A 430 7.93 -83.34 -78.78
CA ILE A 430 6.97 -83.45 -77.68
C ILE A 430 7.70 -83.69 -76.36
N GLU A 431 8.76 -84.48 -76.35
CA GLU A 431 9.59 -84.69 -75.17
C GLU A 431 10.34 -83.42 -74.77
N GLN A 432 10.89 -82.67 -75.73
CA GLN A 432 11.49 -81.35 -75.48
C GLN A 432 10.48 -80.37 -74.88
N LEU A 433 9.29 -80.24 -75.48
CA LEU A 433 8.23 -79.37 -74.95
C LEU A 433 7.71 -79.82 -73.58
N ARG A 434 7.73 -81.13 -73.28
CA ARG A 434 7.41 -81.65 -71.94
C ARG A 434 8.48 -81.27 -70.92
N GLN A 435 9.75 -81.32 -71.31
CA GLN A 435 10.87 -80.89 -70.47
C GLN A 435 10.81 -79.38 -70.22
N GLU A 436 10.64 -78.57 -71.26
CA GLU A 436 10.46 -77.11 -71.16
C GLU A 436 9.26 -76.74 -70.28
N ARG A 437 8.12 -77.41 -70.46
CA ARG A 437 6.94 -77.23 -69.61
C ARG A 437 7.25 -77.60 -68.15
N SER A 438 8.05 -78.63 -67.91
CA SER A 438 8.41 -79.03 -66.55
C SER A 438 9.33 -78.01 -65.88
N LEU A 439 10.27 -77.43 -66.62
CA LEU A 439 11.15 -76.34 -66.15
C LEU A 439 10.33 -75.07 -65.87
N LEU A 440 9.46 -74.66 -66.79
CA LEU A 440 8.57 -73.51 -66.60
C LEU A 440 7.63 -73.70 -65.39
N ALA A 441 7.16 -74.92 -65.14
CA ALA A 441 6.35 -75.24 -63.97
C ALA A 441 7.15 -75.16 -62.66
N GLN A 442 8.45 -75.48 -62.68
CA GLN A 442 9.35 -75.28 -61.54
C GLN A 442 9.59 -73.79 -61.31
N ASP A 443 9.94 -73.04 -62.37
CA ASP A 443 10.16 -71.59 -62.30
C ASP A 443 8.92 -70.85 -61.79
N HIS A 444 7.72 -71.23 -62.24
CA HIS A 444 6.47 -70.67 -61.74
C HIS A 444 6.26 -70.94 -60.25
N LYS A 445 6.57 -72.15 -59.76
CA LYS A 445 6.49 -72.47 -58.32
C LYS A 445 7.51 -71.66 -57.51
N ASP A 446 8.71 -71.48 -58.02
CA ASP A 446 9.74 -70.71 -57.34
C ASP A 446 9.44 -69.21 -57.33
N LEU A 447 8.88 -68.66 -58.43
CA LEU A 447 8.37 -67.30 -58.44
C LEU A 447 7.20 -67.11 -57.48
N GLN A 448 6.28 -68.08 -57.40
CA GLN A 448 5.16 -68.03 -56.46
C GLN A 448 5.63 -68.02 -55.01
N ARG A 449 6.67 -68.80 -54.68
CA ARG A 449 7.33 -68.75 -53.35
C ARG A 449 7.94 -67.38 -53.09
N ARG A 450 8.72 -66.83 -54.04
CA ARG A 450 9.31 -65.48 -53.91
C ARG A 450 8.24 -64.40 -53.74
N PHE A 451 7.12 -64.48 -54.46
CA PHE A 451 6.01 -63.54 -54.32
C PHE A 451 5.36 -63.63 -52.94
N ALA A 452 5.17 -64.84 -52.41
CA ALA A 452 4.66 -65.04 -51.05
C ALA A 452 5.61 -64.46 -50.00
N GLU A 453 6.91 -64.72 -50.11
CA GLU A 453 7.94 -64.17 -49.21
C GLU A 453 7.99 -62.64 -49.27
N VAL A 454 7.94 -62.05 -50.46
CA VAL A 454 7.93 -60.57 -50.63
C VAL A 454 6.63 -59.97 -50.10
N SER A 455 5.49 -60.64 -50.28
CA SER A 455 4.21 -60.19 -49.73
C SER A 455 4.21 -60.23 -48.20
N GLU A 456 4.79 -61.26 -47.59
CA GLU A 456 4.94 -61.36 -46.14
C GLU A 456 5.92 -60.30 -45.60
N ARG A 457 7.03 -60.05 -46.30
CA ARG A 457 7.93 -58.94 -45.95
C ARG A 457 7.19 -57.60 -46.06
N SER A 458 6.42 -57.37 -47.11
CA SER A 458 5.64 -56.14 -47.27
C SER A 458 4.58 -55.97 -46.18
N SER A 459 3.92 -57.03 -45.74
CA SER A 459 2.93 -56.95 -44.66
C SER A 459 3.59 -56.67 -43.30
N LYS A 460 4.73 -57.30 -43.02
CA LYS A 460 5.56 -57.00 -41.83
C LYS A 460 5.97 -55.53 -41.80
N LEU A 461 6.49 -55.01 -42.90
CA LEU A 461 6.88 -53.60 -43.00
C LEU A 461 5.71 -52.63 -42.79
N ARG A 462 4.52 -52.95 -43.32
CA ARG A 462 3.30 -52.15 -43.06
C ARG A 462 2.90 -52.17 -41.59
N ASN A 463 2.99 -53.33 -40.93
CA ASN A 463 2.69 -53.45 -39.51
C ASN A 463 3.69 -52.68 -38.66
N ASP A 464 4.98 -52.77 -38.97
CA ASP A 464 6.05 -52.03 -38.28
C ASP A 464 5.88 -50.52 -38.49
N TYR A 465 5.53 -50.08 -39.69
CA TYR A 465 5.20 -48.68 -39.97
C TYR A 465 3.98 -48.20 -39.16
N ALA A 466 2.91 -48.99 -39.11
CA ALA A 466 1.73 -48.65 -38.31
C ALA A 466 2.04 -48.59 -36.80
N ALA A 467 2.88 -49.50 -36.30
CA ALA A 467 3.33 -49.49 -34.91
C ALA A 467 4.20 -48.26 -34.60
N SER A 468 5.14 -47.92 -35.48
CA SER A 468 5.97 -46.71 -35.37
C SER A 468 5.12 -45.45 -35.43
N GLN A 469 4.14 -45.38 -36.34
CA GLN A 469 3.22 -44.25 -36.43
C GLN A 469 2.41 -44.07 -35.14
N LYS A 470 1.86 -45.15 -34.57
CA LYS A 470 1.13 -45.09 -33.29
C LYS A 470 2.03 -44.66 -32.13
N SER A 471 3.28 -45.13 -32.10
CA SER A 471 4.29 -44.67 -31.13
C SER A 471 4.57 -43.17 -31.25
N HIS A 472 4.71 -42.67 -32.49
CA HIS A 472 4.88 -41.24 -32.75
C HIS A 472 3.64 -40.41 -32.34
N GLU A 473 2.44 -40.89 -32.62
CA GLU A 473 1.20 -40.23 -32.21
C GLU A 473 1.08 -40.16 -30.69
N ASN A 474 1.40 -41.24 -29.97
CA ASN A 474 1.43 -41.25 -28.50
C ASN A 474 2.46 -40.26 -27.94
N ARG A 475 3.68 -40.21 -28.51
CA ARG A 475 4.71 -39.25 -28.10
C ARG A 475 4.27 -37.80 -28.38
N ARG A 476 3.58 -37.54 -29.50
CA ARG A 476 3.00 -36.22 -29.78
C ARG A 476 1.96 -35.84 -28.74
N GLN A 477 1.03 -36.74 -28.41
CA GLN A 477 0.03 -36.50 -27.36
C GLN A 477 0.69 -36.22 -26.00
N GLN A 478 1.76 -36.93 -25.65
CA GLN A 478 2.52 -36.65 -24.43
C GLN A 478 3.18 -35.28 -24.44
N LEU A 479 3.77 -34.88 -25.57
CA LEU A 479 4.34 -33.53 -25.72
C LEU A 479 3.26 -32.45 -25.63
N ASP A 480 2.08 -32.67 -26.22
CA ASP A 480 0.96 -31.74 -26.14
C ASP A 480 0.49 -31.56 -24.68
N ILE A 481 0.39 -32.65 -23.91
CA ILE A 481 0.08 -32.61 -22.47
C ILE A 481 1.15 -31.81 -21.69
N HIS A 482 2.44 -32.07 -21.94
CA HIS A 482 3.51 -31.33 -21.25
C HIS A 482 3.55 -29.85 -21.64
N LEU A 483 3.18 -29.49 -22.87
CA LEU A 483 3.04 -28.08 -23.26
C LEU A 483 1.90 -27.41 -22.51
N GLU A 484 0.76 -28.09 -22.33
CA GLU A 484 -0.36 -27.60 -21.52
C GLU A 484 0.07 -27.41 -20.05
N GLU A 485 0.78 -28.37 -19.46
CA GLU A 485 1.33 -28.27 -18.10
C GLU A 485 2.30 -27.07 -17.96
N ILE A 486 3.19 -26.85 -18.94
CA ILE A 486 4.10 -25.70 -18.94
C ILE A 486 3.32 -24.38 -19.00
N ASP A 487 2.27 -24.31 -19.81
CA ASP A 487 1.45 -23.11 -19.92
C ASP A 487 0.62 -22.86 -18.65
N GLU A 488 0.12 -23.91 -18.00
CA GLU A 488 -0.51 -23.79 -16.68
C GLU A 488 0.46 -23.28 -15.62
N LEU A 489 1.68 -23.83 -15.56
CA LEU A 489 2.72 -23.36 -14.64
C LEU A 489 3.14 -21.91 -14.94
N ARG A 490 3.22 -21.51 -16.22
CA ARG A 490 3.48 -20.12 -16.61
C ARG A 490 2.35 -19.18 -16.17
N ARG A 491 1.09 -19.58 -16.34
CA ARG A 491 -0.07 -18.81 -15.83
C ARG A 491 -0.03 -18.70 -14.31
N ALA A 492 0.26 -19.78 -13.60
CA ALA A 492 0.39 -19.77 -12.14
C ALA A 492 1.52 -18.82 -11.67
N LEU A 493 2.69 -18.86 -12.33
CA LEU A 493 3.80 -17.95 -12.04
C LEU A 493 3.43 -16.48 -12.35
N SER A 494 2.72 -16.22 -13.44
CA SER A 494 2.22 -14.88 -13.77
C SER A 494 1.23 -14.38 -12.72
N ASN A 495 0.29 -15.22 -12.29
CA ASN A 495 -0.68 -14.87 -11.25
C ASN A 495 0.03 -14.56 -9.92
N GLN A 496 1.01 -15.38 -9.52
CA GLN A 496 1.83 -15.10 -8.34
C GLN A 496 2.60 -13.78 -8.47
N ALA A 497 3.17 -13.49 -9.64
CA ALA A 497 3.85 -12.22 -9.89
C ALA A 497 2.90 -11.01 -9.76
N ASP A 498 1.69 -11.12 -10.30
CA ASP A 498 0.65 -10.10 -10.18
C ASP A 498 0.19 -9.92 -8.71
N GLU A 499 0.05 -11.01 -7.96
CA GLU A 499 -0.24 -10.98 -6.52
C GLU A 499 0.89 -10.32 -5.73
N PHE A 500 2.14 -10.63 -6.02
CA PHE A 500 3.29 -9.93 -5.43
C PHE A 500 3.27 -8.44 -5.74
N GLN A 501 2.96 -8.07 -6.98
CA GLN A 501 2.86 -6.66 -7.37
C GLN A 501 1.71 -5.95 -6.64
N ARG A 502 0.54 -6.59 -6.49
CA ARG A 502 -0.59 -6.03 -5.73
C ARG A 502 -0.24 -5.86 -4.26
N THR A 503 0.40 -6.86 -3.64
CA THR A 503 0.83 -6.76 -2.23
C THR A 503 1.92 -5.70 -2.03
N GLU A 504 2.81 -5.50 -3.00
CA GLU A 504 3.80 -4.42 -2.98
C GLU A 504 3.14 -3.05 -3.10
N GLN A 505 2.16 -2.89 -4.01
CA GLN A 505 1.37 -1.67 -4.13
C GLN A 505 0.61 -1.34 -2.83
N GLU A 506 -0.01 -2.34 -2.19
CA GLU A 506 -0.71 -2.15 -0.93
C GLU A 506 0.26 -1.83 0.22
N LYS A 507 1.44 -2.47 0.27
CA LYS A 507 2.51 -2.08 1.21
C LYS A 507 2.92 -0.63 1.01
N ASN A 508 3.12 -0.19 -0.23
CA ASN A 508 3.47 1.20 -0.54
C ASN A 508 2.36 2.17 -0.10
N ARG A 509 1.09 1.80 -0.31
CA ARG A 509 -0.07 2.55 0.17
C ARG A 509 -0.08 2.66 1.70
N ILE A 510 0.09 1.54 2.42
CA ILE A 510 0.16 1.52 3.88
C ILE A 510 1.36 2.35 4.38
N VAL A 511 2.50 2.32 3.70
CA VAL A 511 3.65 3.17 4.04
C VAL A 511 3.30 4.63 3.88
N MET A 512 2.65 5.03 2.78
CA MET A 512 2.18 6.41 2.58
C MET A 512 1.20 6.83 3.69
N GLU A 513 0.21 6.01 4.00
CA GLU A 513 -0.75 6.26 5.08
C GLU A 513 -0.05 6.36 6.45
N LYS A 514 0.94 5.50 6.74
CA LYS A 514 1.77 5.59 7.95
C LYS A 514 2.57 6.89 7.99
N THR A 515 3.11 7.36 6.87
CA THR A 515 3.80 8.67 6.83
C THR A 515 2.84 9.83 7.05
N ASP A 516 1.60 9.75 6.55
CA ASP A 516 0.56 10.75 6.79
C ASP A 516 0.15 10.79 8.27
N ILE A 517 -0.08 9.63 8.87
CA ILE A 517 -0.37 9.49 10.30
C ILE A 517 0.81 10.03 11.14
N ALA A 518 2.06 9.72 10.77
CA ALA A 518 3.22 10.28 11.47
C ALA A 518 3.27 11.81 11.37
N ARG A 519 2.91 12.39 10.21
CA ARG A 519 2.80 13.85 10.02
C ARG A 519 1.70 14.45 10.88
N THR A 520 0.53 13.81 10.99
CA THR A 520 -0.56 14.30 11.84
C THR A 520 -0.22 14.19 13.33
N ILE A 521 0.40 13.09 13.77
CA ILE A 521 0.90 12.94 15.14
C ILE A 521 1.92 14.05 15.46
N ALA A 522 2.88 14.32 14.59
CA ALA A 522 3.87 15.38 14.79
C ALA A 522 3.22 16.78 14.89
N ALA A 523 2.18 17.04 14.08
CA ALA A 523 1.40 18.28 14.17
C ALA A 523 0.64 18.38 15.51
N LEU A 524 -0.03 17.30 15.92
CA LEU A 524 -0.74 17.24 17.20
C LEU A 524 0.21 17.39 18.39
N GLU A 525 1.39 16.78 18.35
CA GLU A 525 2.42 16.98 19.37
C GLU A 525 2.91 18.43 19.44
N ALA A 526 3.08 19.09 18.30
CA ALA A 526 3.45 20.51 18.24
C ALA A 526 2.36 21.39 18.85
N ASP A 527 1.10 21.09 18.57
CA ASP A 527 -0.05 21.78 19.15
C ASP A 527 -0.18 21.53 20.65
N LEU A 528 0.02 20.29 21.13
CA LEU A 528 0.07 19.98 22.56
C LEU A 528 1.20 20.73 23.28
N LYS A 529 2.38 20.81 22.65
CA LYS A 529 3.50 21.61 23.17
C LYS A 529 3.16 23.10 23.23
N ARG A 530 2.42 23.63 22.24
CA ARG A 530 1.94 25.02 22.22
C ARG A 530 0.92 25.26 23.32
N VAL A 531 -0.10 24.41 23.43
CA VAL A 531 -1.13 24.50 24.48
C VAL A 531 -0.51 24.41 25.88
N ARG A 532 0.48 23.53 26.09
CA ARG A 532 1.23 23.49 27.35
C ARG A 532 1.92 24.82 27.66
N LYS A 533 2.61 25.41 26.69
CA LYS A 533 3.25 26.74 26.85
C LYS A 533 2.22 27.82 27.15
N ASP A 534 1.09 27.83 26.45
CA ASP A 534 0.02 28.80 26.67
C ASP A 534 -0.58 28.64 28.08
N ALA A 535 -0.81 27.40 28.53
CA ALA A 535 -1.26 27.11 29.89
C ALA A 535 -0.24 27.55 30.96
N GLU A 536 1.06 27.38 30.71
CA GLU A 536 2.11 27.90 31.59
C GLU A 536 2.11 29.44 31.65
N ILE A 537 1.89 30.12 30.52
CA ILE A 537 1.76 31.58 30.45
C ILE A 537 0.52 32.02 31.24
N PHE A 538 -0.65 31.43 30.98
CA PHE A 538 -1.86 31.72 31.74
C PHE A 538 -1.69 31.47 33.24
N GLY A 539 -0.95 30.42 33.61
CA GLY A 539 -0.60 30.14 35.01
C GLY A 539 0.25 31.25 35.64
N ARG A 540 1.19 31.85 34.90
CA ARG A 540 1.99 33.00 35.36
C ARG A 540 1.14 34.26 35.47
N ASP A 541 0.28 34.52 34.49
CA ASP A 541 -0.62 35.68 34.47
C ASP A 541 -1.61 35.62 35.64
N LEU A 542 -2.20 34.46 35.91
CA LEU A 542 -3.08 34.26 37.08
C LEU A 542 -2.35 34.49 38.40
N LYS A 543 -1.08 34.07 38.52
CA LYS A 543 -0.27 34.37 39.71
C LYS A 543 0.00 35.87 39.84
N ALA A 544 0.34 36.54 38.75
CA ALA A 544 0.55 37.99 38.74
C ALA A 544 -0.71 38.76 39.12
N LEU A 545 -1.87 38.40 38.55
CA LEU A 545 -3.17 39.00 38.87
C LEU A 545 -3.58 38.75 40.33
N ARG A 546 -3.31 37.56 40.88
CA ARG A 546 -3.53 37.29 42.32
C ARG A 546 -2.67 38.19 43.19
N ALA A 547 -1.38 38.33 42.87
CA ALA A 547 -0.47 39.21 43.60
C ALA A 547 -0.88 40.69 43.48
N GLU A 548 -1.35 41.14 42.31
CA GLU A 548 -1.85 42.51 42.12
C GLU A 548 -3.15 42.75 42.89
N LYS A 549 -4.05 41.76 42.92
CA LYS A 549 -5.28 41.80 43.73
C LYS A 549 -4.95 41.90 45.22
N GLU A 550 -4.01 41.08 45.72
CA GLU A 550 -3.56 41.12 47.11
C GLU A 550 -2.95 42.48 47.47
N ARG A 551 -2.02 42.98 46.63
CA ARG A 551 -1.46 44.34 46.79
C ARG A 551 -2.54 45.43 46.80
N SER A 552 -3.56 45.30 45.96
CA SER A 552 -4.66 46.25 45.91
C SER A 552 -5.56 46.16 47.14
N GLN A 553 -5.82 44.95 47.64
CA GLN A 553 -6.53 44.73 48.89
C GLN A 553 -5.76 45.29 50.09
N ASP A 554 -4.45 45.11 50.14
CA ASP A 554 -3.62 45.64 51.22
C ASP A 554 -3.55 47.17 51.16
N LYS A 555 -3.41 47.75 49.97
CA LYS A 555 -3.57 49.21 49.77
C LYS A 555 -4.95 49.69 50.25
N GLN A 556 -6.02 48.98 49.93
CA GLN A 556 -7.36 49.34 50.42
C GLN A 556 -7.45 49.26 51.94
N LYS A 557 -6.90 48.20 52.58
CA LYS A 557 -6.86 48.09 54.04
C LYS A 557 -6.05 49.22 54.66
N GLU A 558 -4.90 49.58 54.08
CA GLU A 558 -4.08 50.71 54.54
C GLU A 558 -4.82 52.05 54.40
N GLU A 559 -5.49 52.30 53.28
CA GLU A 559 -6.29 53.49 53.06
C GLU A 559 -7.48 53.56 54.02
N VAL A 560 -8.17 52.44 54.27
CA VAL A 560 -9.20 52.35 55.32
C VAL A 560 -8.61 52.66 56.69
N ALA A 561 -7.45 52.11 57.04
CA ALA A 561 -6.79 52.38 58.31
C ALA A 561 -6.36 53.85 58.44
N LYS A 562 -5.85 54.48 57.36
CA LYS A 562 -5.54 55.92 57.32
C LYS A 562 -6.81 56.75 57.47
N ALA A 563 -7.88 56.41 56.76
CA ALA A 563 -9.17 57.08 56.86
C ALA A 563 -9.76 56.96 58.27
N GLU A 564 -9.63 55.82 58.94
CA GLU A 564 -10.03 55.66 60.33
C GLU A 564 -9.19 56.53 61.28
N ARG A 565 -7.87 56.59 61.10
CA ARG A 565 -7.00 57.49 61.89
C ARG A 565 -7.40 58.95 61.68
N ALA A 566 -7.61 59.37 60.43
CA ALA A 566 -8.06 60.71 60.09
C ALA A 566 -9.46 60.99 60.67
N LYS A 567 -10.38 60.04 60.63
CA LYS A 567 -11.70 60.15 61.26
C LYS A 567 -11.59 60.31 62.77
N LYS A 568 -10.73 59.54 63.45
CA LYS A 568 -10.47 59.69 64.89
C LYS A 568 -9.89 61.07 65.20
N GLN A 569 -8.91 61.54 64.43
CA GLN A 569 -8.34 62.89 64.56
C GLN A 569 -9.39 63.98 64.32
N ALA A 570 -10.17 63.88 63.25
CA ALA A 570 -11.28 64.80 62.97
C ALA A 570 -12.34 64.76 64.07
N GLN A 571 -12.67 63.58 64.61
CA GLN A 571 -13.63 63.45 65.71
C GLN A 571 -13.09 64.09 67.00
N THR A 572 -11.80 63.99 67.29
CA THR A 572 -11.18 64.74 68.41
C THR A 572 -11.19 66.24 68.16
N GLN A 573 -10.90 66.70 66.93
CA GLN A 573 -10.99 68.11 66.57
C GLN A 573 -12.43 68.62 66.66
N ILE A 574 -13.42 67.85 66.20
CA ILE A 574 -14.85 68.18 66.35
C ILE A 574 -15.23 68.27 67.82
N ARG A 575 -14.75 67.37 68.69
CA ARG A 575 -14.99 67.46 70.14
C ARG A 575 -14.39 68.75 70.71
N LEU A 576 -13.13 69.03 70.41
CA LEU A 576 -12.42 70.21 70.90
C LEU A 576 -13.06 71.51 70.38
N LEU A 577 -13.43 71.53 69.09
CA LEU A 577 -14.20 72.63 68.50
C LEU A 577 -15.59 72.72 69.10
N SER A 578 -16.26 71.61 69.43
CA SER A 578 -17.58 71.63 70.08
C SER A 578 -17.50 72.12 71.52
N GLU A 579 -16.41 71.83 72.24
CA GLU A 579 -16.10 72.40 73.55
C GLU A 579 -15.76 73.88 73.44
N GLN A 580 -14.99 74.28 72.43
CA GLN A 580 -14.75 75.70 72.14
C GLN A 580 -16.07 76.40 71.79
N LEU A 581 -16.92 75.80 70.98
CA LEU A 581 -18.21 76.36 70.55
C LEU A 581 -19.20 76.35 71.70
N SER A 582 -19.18 75.37 72.61
CA SER A 582 -19.98 75.39 73.84
C SER A 582 -19.47 76.43 74.83
N SER A 583 -18.15 76.60 74.95
CA SER A 583 -17.52 77.67 75.74
C SER A 583 -17.82 79.05 75.16
N GLN A 584 -17.80 79.18 73.84
CA GLN A 584 -18.15 80.41 73.12
C GLN A 584 -19.66 80.63 73.14
N LYS A 585 -20.49 79.59 73.13
CA LYS A 585 -21.94 79.72 73.38
C LYS A 585 -22.23 80.10 74.82
N ALA A 586 -21.45 79.63 75.80
CA ALA A 586 -21.59 80.05 77.19
C ALA A 586 -21.11 81.49 77.38
N LYS A 587 -20.00 81.88 76.76
CA LYS A 587 -19.54 83.27 76.69
C LYS A 587 -20.50 84.15 75.91
N ALA A 588 -21.06 83.67 74.81
CA ALA A 588 -22.05 84.37 74.01
C ALA A 588 -23.37 84.46 74.76
N LYS A 589 -23.80 83.45 75.53
CA LYS A 589 -24.96 83.53 76.43
C LYS A 589 -24.72 84.56 77.53
N LYS A 590 -23.55 84.56 78.17
CA LYS A 590 -23.16 85.61 79.12
C LYS A 590 -23.12 86.98 78.45
N ALA A 591 -22.55 87.07 77.26
CA ALA A 591 -22.54 88.30 76.47
C ALA A 591 -23.94 88.68 75.96
N TRP A 592 -24.87 87.74 75.77
CA TRP A 592 -26.26 87.97 75.36
C TRP A 592 -27.12 88.36 76.57
N GLU A 593 -26.80 87.85 77.76
CA GLU A 593 -27.32 88.30 79.05
C GLU A 593 -26.79 89.71 79.36
N GLU A 594 -25.52 90.02 79.05
CA GLU A 594 -24.93 91.37 79.09
C GLU A 594 -25.52 92.29 77.99
N LEU A 595 -25.82 91.75 76.79
CA LEU A 595 -26.45 92.49 75.68
C LEU A 595 -27.96 92.67 75.89
N GLN A 596 -28.63 91.80 76.65
CA GLN A 596 -30.02 91.99 77.09
C GLN A 596 -30.15 93.26 77.93
N TYR A 597 -29.07 93.73 78.54
CA TYR A 597 -28.98 95.02 79.22
C TYR A 597 -28.29 96.12 78.39
N HIS A 598 -27.90 95.85 77.15
CA HIS A 598 -27.20 96.80 76.28
C HIS A 598 -27.95 97.03 74.96
N VAL A 599 -28.74 98.11 74.90
CA VAL A 599 -29.29 98.61 73.65
C VAL A 599 -28.19 99.35 72.89
N CYS A 600 -27.63 98.71 71.87
CA CYS A 600 -26.75 99.36 70.90
C CYS A 600 -27.52 99.57 69.59
N PRO A 601 -27.61 100.79 69.05
CA PRO A 601 -28.23 101.05 67.75
C PRO A 601 -27.28 100.53 66.67
N ALA A 602 -27.50 99.32 66.17
CA ALA A 602 -26.83 98.84 64.97
C ALA A 602 -27.37 99.64 63.78
N ASN A 603 -26.54 100.54 63.24
CA ASN A 603 -26.82 101.29 62.02
C ASN A 603 -27.09 100.33 60.86
N GLY A 604 -28.35 100.24 60.40
CA GLY A 604 -28.78 99.40 59.29
C GLY A 604 -28.01 99.64 57.97
N HIS A 605 -27.32 100.76 57.84
CA HIS A 605 -26.47 101.08 56.68
C HIS A 605 -25.27 100.14 56.49
N GLN A 606 -24.60 99.71 57.57
CA GLN A 606 -23.44 98.80 57.46
C GLN A 606 -23.86 97.39 57.04
N LEU A 607 -25.08 96.99 57.39
CA LEU A 607 -25.66 95.69 57.04
C LEU A 607 -26.02 95.64 55.55
N GLU A 608 -26.49 96.75 54.99
CA GLU A 608 -26.81 96.81 53.57
C GLU A 608 -25.56 96.95 52.69
N GLU A 609 -24.50 97.62 53.16
CA GLU A 609 -23.18 97.61 52.51
C GLU A 609 -22.59 96.19 52.44
N LEU A 610 -22.67 95.42 53.53
CA LEU A 610 -22.22 94.02 53.57
C LEU A 610 -23.05 93.11 52.65
N LYS A 611 -24.38 93.31 52.57
CA LYS A 611 -25.24 92.59 51.62
C LYS A 611 -24.90 92.94 50.17
N VAL A 612 -24.55 94.20 49.89
CA VAL A 612 -24.12 94.63 48.55
C VAL A 612 -22.77 94.03 48.18
N GLN A 613 -21.80 94.01 49.10
CA GLN A 613 -20.50 93.35 48.91
C GLN A 613 -20.67 91.85 48.66
N HIS A 614 -21.48 91.16 49.48
CA HIS A 614 -21.77 89.75 49.29
C HIS A 614 -22.48 89.47 47.95
N LYS A 615 -23.40 90.34 47.52
CA LYS A 615 -24.07 90.23 46.21
C LYS A 615 -23.08 90.41 45.06
N HIS A 616 -22.06 91.25 45.20
CA HIS A 616 -20.98 91.39 44.22
C HIS A 616 -20.04 90.19 44.21
N GLU A 617 -19.68 89.64 45.37
CA GLU A 617 -18.87 88.43 45.50
C GLU A 617 -19.59 87.21 44.93
N CYS A 618 -20.88 87.00 45.23
CA CYS A 618 -21.68 85.93 44.65
C CYS A 618 -21.80 86.06 43.12
N LYS A 619 -21.96 87.29 42.60
CA LYS A 619 -21.93 87.53 41.15
C LYS A 619 -20.58 87.17 40.54
N GLY A 620 -19.47 87.54 41.19
CA GLY A 620 -18.11 87.18 40.79
C GLY A 620 -17.88 85.67 40.77
N LEU A 621 -18.29 84.96 41.82
CA LEU A 621 -18.20 83.50 41.92
C LEU A 621 -19.04 82.81 40.84
N ILE A 622 -20.25 83.29 40.53
CA ILE A 622 -21.08 82.73 39.45
C ILE A 622 -20.38 82.85 38.09
N VAL A 623 -19.71 83.98 37.83
CA VAL A 623 -18.94 84.18 36.59
C VAL A 623 -17.74 83.23 36.55
N GLN A 624 -17.02 83.07 37.67
CA GLN A 624 -15.88 82.16 37.77
C GLN A 624 -16.31 80.69 37.60
N ILE A 625 -17.42 80.27 38.20
CA ILE A 625 -18.00 78.93 38.02
C ILE A 625 -18.39 78.71 36.55
N ARG A 626 -19.02 79.71 35.91
CA ARG A 626 -19.38 79.63 34.48
C ARG A 626 -18.15 79.49 33.59
N TYR A 627 -17.09 80.24 33.89
CA TYR A 627 -15.80 80.13 33.20
C TYR A 627 -15.14 78.76 33.39
N LEU A 628 -15.06 78.26 34.63
CA LEU A 628 -14.49 76.95 34.93
C LEU A 628 -15.29 75.81 34.32
N LYS A 629 -16.62 75.90 34.33
CA LYS A 629 -17.51 74.95 33.64
C LYS A 629 -17.23 74.95 32.14
N ALA A 630 -17.15 76.13 31.52
CA ALA A 630 -16.81 76.23 30.09
C ALA A 630 -15.40 75.68 29.79
N LYS A 631 -14.41 75.91 30.66
CA LYS A 631 -13.05 75.38 30.53
C LYS A 631 -13.05 73.84 30.62
N PHE A 632 -13.71 73.28 31.63
CA PHE A 632 -13.84 71.83 31.81
C PHE A 632 -14.59 71.19 30.64
N THR A 633 -15.69 71.78 30.17
CA THR A 633 -16.43 71.27 29.02
C THR A 633 -15.55 71.26 27.76
N ARG A 634 -14.77 72.32 27.50
CA ARG A 634 -13.83 72.35 26.36
C ARG A 634 -12.75 71.28 26.45
N GLU A 635 -12.17 71.10 27.64
CA GLU A 635 -11.15 70.07 27.86
C GLU A 635 -11.73 68.66 27.72
N SER A 636 -12.91 68.40 28.28
CA SER A 636 -13.61 67.13 28.17
C SER A 636 -13.91 66.81 26.71
N THR A 637 -14.48 67.77 25.96
CA THR A 637 -14.77 67.58 24.53
C THR A 637 -13.49 67.33 23.73
N LEU A 638 -12.39 68.01 24.04
CA LEU A 638 -11.10 67.78 23.39
C LEU A 638 -10.57 66.35 23.67
N ARG A 639 -10.69 65.87 24.91
CA ARG A 639 -10.29 64.50 25.28
C ARG A 639 -11.16 63.46 24.57
N ASP A 640 -12.46 63.70 24.48
CA ASP A 640 -13.40 62.84 23.76
C ASP A 640 -13.06 62.80 22.26
N ASP A 641 -12.82 63.95 21.63
CA ASP A 641 -12.41 64.05 20.22
C ASP A 641 -11.08 63.33 19.95
N LEU A 642 -10.07 63.50 20.82
CA LEU A 642 -8.80 62.76 20.73
C LEU A 642 -8.99 61.25 20.88
N SER A 643 -9.94 60.82 21.73
CA SER A 643 -10.26 59.40 21.88
C SER A 643 -10.87 58.82 20.60
N TYR A 644 -11.76 59.56 19.93
CA TYR A 644 -12.33 59.17 18.64
C TYR A 644 -11.29 59.17 17.52
N GLN A 645 -10.37 60.15 17.50
CA GLN A 645 -9.25 60.16 16.55
C GLN A 645 -8.35 58.94 16.72
N LYS A 646 -8.00 58.58 17.96
CA LYS A 646 -7.23 57.36 18.25
C LYS A 646 -7.95 56.10 17.76
N GLN A 647 -9.24 55.98 18.03
CA GLN A 647 -10.04 54.84 17.57
C GLN A 647 -10.09 54.77 16.04
N TYR A 648 -10.30 55.91 15.37
CA TYR A 648 -10.29 55.98 13.91
C TYR A 648 -8.96 55.55 13.31
N LEU A 649 -7.84 56.02 13.86
CA LEU A 649 -6.49 55.63 13.42
C LEU A 649 -6.23 54.14 13.63
N LEU A 650 -6.69 53.56 14.74
CA LEU A 650 -6.59 52.11 14.98
C LEU A 650 -7.40 51.31 13.95
N VAL A 651 -8.60 51.77 13.58
CA VAL A 651 -9.41 51.14 12.52
C VAL A 651 -8.70 51.22 11.18
N LEU A 652 -8.10 52.36 10.82
CA LEU A 652 -7.28 52.47 9.61
C LEU A 652 -6.08 51.52 9.63
N LEU A 653 -5.33 51.47 10.74
CA LEU A 653 -4.18 50.57 10.90
C LEU A 653 -4.58 49.10 10.74
N SER A 654 -5.65 48.66 11.38
CA SER A 654 -6.17 47.29 11.20
C SER A 654 -6.61 47.00 9.76
N GLY A 655 -7.16 48.01 9.05
CA GLY A 655 -7.43 47.94 7.62
C GLY A 655 -6.16 47.77 6.79
N PHE A 656 -5.10 48.49 7.13
CA PHE A 656 -3.80 48.35 6.48
C PHE A 656 -3.16 47.00 6.78
N GLU A 657 -3.15 46.54 8.02
CA GLU A 657 -2.65 45.20 8.40
C GLU A 657 -3.37 44.08 7.65
N THR A 658 -4.68 44.18 7.50
CA THR A 658 -5.45 43.19 6.72
C THR A 658 -5.14 43.27 5.22
N SER A 659 -4.93 44.48 4.68
CA SER A 659 -4.49 44.65 3.30
C SER A 659 -3.08 44.11 3.06
N GLU A 660 -2.16 44.32 3.99
CA GLU A 660 -0.77 43.85 3.94
C GLU A 660 -0.71 42.33 4.04
N LYS A 661 -1.46 41.72 4.97
CA LYS A 661 -1.63 40.27 5.03
C LYS A 661 -2.16 39.70 3.72
N ARG A 662 -3.10 40.40 3.06
CA ARG A 662 -3.62 40.00 1.74
C ARG A 662 -2.55 40.15 0.65
N ILE A 663 -1.78 41.23 0.64
CA ILE A 663 -0.68 41.45 -0.30
C ILE A 663 0.39 40.37 -0.11
N LEU A 664 0.82 40.09 1.12
CA LEU A 664 1.76 39.01 1.44
C LEU A 664 1.23 37.64 1.00
N ALA A 665 -0.06 37.36 1.21
CA ALA A 665 -0.70 36.14 0.72
C ALA A 665 -0.80 36.10 -0.82
N CYS A 666 -0.93 37.24 -1.50
CA CYS A 666 -0.87 37.32 -2.95
C CYS A 666 0.56 37.09 -3.47
N ILE A 667 1.56 37.70 -2.85
CA ILE A 667 2.98 37.52 -3.19
C ILE A 667 3.40 36.06 -2.98
N SER A 668 3.00 35.43 -1.88
CA SER A 668 3.26 34.01 -1.62
C SER A 668 2.55 33.06 -2.61
N ARG A 669 1.62 33.57 -3.42
CA ARG A 669 0.88 32.81 -4.44
C ARG A 669 1.39 33.06 -5.86
N ILE A 670 2.33 33.99 -6.05
CA ILE A 670 2.98 34.19 -7.35
C ILE A 670 3.86 32.97 -7.61
N GLY A 671 3.40 32.05 -8.48
CA GLY A 671 4.09 30.79 -8.82
C GLY A 671 3.17 29.56 -8.95
N PHE A 672 1.92 29.63 -8.45
CA PHE A 672 0.95 28.55 -8.57
C PHE A 672 -0.32 29.04 -9.31
N PRO A 673 -0.59 28.58 -10.56
CA PRO A 673 -1.81 28.96 -11.26
C PRO A 673 -3.02 28.30 -10.57
N LYS A 674 -3.97 29.10 -10.09
CA LYS A 674 -5.25 28.63 -9.56
C LYS A 674 -6.38 28.90 -10.58
N PRO A 675 -7.34 27.97 -10.75
CA PRO A 675 -8.52 28.18 -11.58
C PRO A 675 -9.35 29.42 -11.17
N PRO A 676 -10.11 30.01 -12.11
CA PRO A 676 -10.77 31.30 -11.92
C PRO A 676 -11.77 31.26 -10.75
N PRO A 677 -11.83 32.33 -9.93
CA PRO A 677 -12.75 32.39 -8.80
C PRO A 677 -14.20 32.52 -9.28
N VAL A 678 -15.06 31.63 -8.77
CA VAL A 678 -16.52 31.73 -8.91
C VAL A 678 -16.97 33.07 -8.32
N GLY A 679 -17.69 33.86 -9.13
CA GLY A 679 -18.12 35.21 -8.79
C GLY A 679 -18.92 35.26 -7.49
N VAL A 680 -18.34 35.84 -6.45
CA VAL A 680 -19.07 36.15 -5.21
C VAL A 680 -20.02 37.30 -5.51
N LEU A 681 -21.31 36.97 -5.67
CA LEU A 681 -22.40 37.94 -5.80
C LEU A 681 -22.35 38.93 -4.63
N LYS A 682 -22.11 40.22 -4.94
CA LYS A 682 -22.16 41.31 -3.96
C LYS A 682 -23.59 41.41 -3.44
N LYS A 683 -23.79 41.20 -2.14
CA LYS A 683 -25.10 41.35 -1.49
C LYS A 683 -25.65 42.78 -1.74
N PRO A 684 -26.95 42.93 -2.07
CA PRO A 684 -27.55 44.25 -2.24
C PRO A 684 -27.49 45.04 -0.93
N ARG A 685 -27.20 46.34 -1.03
CA ARG A 685 -27.14 47.25 0.12
C ARG A 685 -28.52 47.31 0.78
N SER A 686 -28.59 47.00 2.07
CA SER A 686 -29.86 47.02 2.80
C SER A 686 -30.38 48.45 2.96
N LEU A 687 -31.70 48.63 2.86
CA LEU A 687 -32.38 49.92 3.12
C LEU A 687 -32.02 50.48 4.52
N LYS A 688 -31.76 49.59 5.48
CA LYS A 688 -31.26 49.95 6.82
C LYS A 688 -29.92 50.69 6.75
N GLY A 689 -29.01 50.27 5.87
CA GLY A 689 -27.73 50.94 5.64
C GLY A 689 -27.91 52.35 5.04
N ALA A 690 -28.85 52.50 4.09
CA ALA A 690 -29.18 53.81 3.53
C ALA A 690 -29.79 54.75 4.60
N ALA A 691 -30.72 54.26 5.42
CA ALA A 691 -31.31 55.03 6.52
C ALA A 691 -30.27 55.46 7.57
N LEU A 692 -29.35 54.57 7.94
CA LEU A 692 -28.24 54.90 8.85
C LEU A 692 -27.29 55.95 8.26
N CYS A 693 -27.02 55.90 6.95
CA CYS A 693 -26.23 56.93 6.27
C CYS A 693 -26.92 58.30 6.31
N ILE A 694 -28.24 58.36 6.07
CA ILE A 694 -29.00 59.62 6.13
C ILE A 694 -28.99 60.20 7.55
N ILE A 695 -29.20 59.35 8.57
CA ILE A 695 -29.14 59.77 9.98
C ILE A 695 -27.74 60.29 10.33
N PHE A 696 -26.68 59.59 9.88
CA PHE A 696 -25.30 60.02 10.08
C PHE A 696 -25.03 61.38 9.43
N ILE A 697 -25.43 61.58 8.17
CA ILE A 697 -25.24 62.86 7.46
C ILE A 697 -25.97 63.99 8.19
N ARG A 698 -27.20 63.76 8.67
CA ARG A 698 -27.94 64.76 9.45
C ARG A 698 -27.22 65.11 10.76
N ARG A 699 -26.74 64.09 11.49
CA ARG A 699 -25.96 64.31 12.73
C ARG A 699 -24.66 65.05 12.46
N ALA A 700 -23.92 64.67 11.43
CA ALA A 700 -22.68 65.33 11.03
C ALA A 700 -22.93 66.81 10.66
N LYS A 701 -24.04 67.11 9.98
CA LYS A 701 -24.44 68.49 9.65
C LYS A 701 -24.78 69.29 10.91
N CYS A 702 -25.57 68.74 11.83
CA CYS A 702 -25.87 69.38 13.11
C CYS A 702 -24.60 69.66 13.94
N SER A 703 -23.67 68.69 14.01
CA SER A 703 -22.39 68.87 14.71
C SER A 703 -21.49 69.90 14.02
N SER A 704 -21.47 69.94 12.68
CA SER A 704 -20.76 70.98 11.91
C SER A 704 -21.33 72.38 12.17
N ASP A 705 -22.65 72.52 12.23
CA ASP A 705 -23.30 73.80 12.52
C ASP A 705 -23.06 74.24 13.98
N ALA A 706 -23.07 73.30 14.94
CA ALA A 706 -22.70 73.56 16.32
C ALA A 706 -21.22 73.99 16.45
N TRP A 707 -20.32 73.33 15.70
CA TRP A 707 -18.91 73.70 15.63
C TRP A 707 -18.72 75.10 15.04
N ARG A 708 -19.42 75.44 13.94
CA ARG A 708 -19.40 76.78 13.36
C ARG A 708 -19.87 77.86 14.35
N LYS A 709 -20.91 77.59 15.13
CA LYS A 709 -21.36 78.48 16.22
C LYS A 709 -20.30 78.62 17.32
N ALA A 710 -19.65 77.52 17.72
CA ALA A 710 -18.58 77.55 18.71
C ALA A 710 -17.35 78.34 18.20
N CYS A 711 -16.99 78.19 16.92
CA CYS A 711 -15.95 78.97 16.28
C CYS A 711 -16.31 80.46 16.17
N GLY A 712 -17.57 80.81 15.89
CA GLY A 712 -18.04 82.20 15.87
C GLY A 712 -17.88 82.88 17.23
N ASN A 713 -18.09 82.15 18.34
CA ASN A 713 -17.90 82.68 19.69
C ASN A 713 -16.42 82.85 20.08
N LYS A 714 -15.48 82.30 19.30
CA LYS A 714 -14.04 82.34 19.63
C LYS A 714 -13.51 83.78 19.68
N GLN A 715 -13.97 84.66 18.80
CA GLN A 715 -13.60 86.09 18.80
C GLN A 715 -14.07 86.78 20.09
N ALA A 716 -15.34 86.63 20.46
CA ALA A 716 -15.88 87.19 21.71
C ALA A 716 -15.18 86.66 22.97
N ILE A 717 -14.73 85.40 22.96
CA ILE A 717 -13.96 84.82 24.08
C ILE A 717 -12.54 85.40 24.13
N VAL A 718 -11.90 85.62 22.97
CA VAL A 718 -10.58 86.24 22.89
C VAL A 718 -10.65 87.69 23.36
N GLU A 719 -11.64 88.46 22.92
CA GLU A 719 -11.89 89.84 23.37
C GLU A 719 -12.15 89.90 24.88
N ALA A 720 -12.97 89.00 25.43
CA ALA A 720 -13.21 88.93 26.87
C ALA A 720 -11.94 88.56 27.67
N LEU A 721 -11.07 87.71 27.13
CA LEU A 721 -9.78 87.37 27.75
C LEU A 721 -8.79 88.53 27.66
N GLU A 722 -8.78 89.28 26.57
CA GLU A 722 -7.98 90.49 26.40
C GLU A 722 -8.45 91.61 27.32
N GLU A 723 -9.75 91.77 27.53
CA GLU A 723 -10.34 92.69 28.50
C GLU A 723 -9.95 92.32 29.94
N VAL A 724 -9.99 91.03 30.30
CA VAL A 724 -9.51 90.56 31.61
C VAL A 724 -8.00 90.77 31.76
N ARG A 725 -7.22 90.61 30.70
CA ARG A 725 -5.77 90.91 30.71
C ARG A 725 -5.53 92.41 30.86
N ARG A 726 -6.27 93.27 30.16
CA ARG A 726 -6.24 94.74 30.33
C ARG A 726 -6.55 95.15 31.77
N ARG A 727 -7.64 94.64 32.35
CA ARG A 727 -8.00 94.92 33.75
C ARG A 727 -6.95 94.44 34.75
N ARG A 728 -6.26 93.32 34.49
CA ARG A 728 -5.13 92.89 35.34
C ARG A 728 -3.96 93.84 35.24
N VAL A 729 -3.62 94.30 34.05
CA VAL A 729 -2.55 95.29 33.83
C VAL A 729 -2.90 96.63 34.50
N GLU A 730 -4.15 97.09 34.40
CA GLU A 730 -4.66 98.28 35.09
C GLU A 730 -4.66 98.12 36.62
N SER A 731 -5.01 96.93 37.15
CA SER A 731 -4.97 96.67 38.59
C SER A 731 -3.54 96.57 39.16
N ILE A 732 -2.55 96.27 38.31
CA ILE A 732 -1.14 96.13 38.70
C ILE A 732 -0.39 97.48 38.60
N ASN A 733 -0.89 98.43 37.80
CA ASN A 733 -0.36 99.79 37.69
C ASN A 733 -1.37 100.87 38.17
N PRO A 734 -1.62 101.02 39.48
CA PRO A 734 -2.32 102.19 39.99
C PRO A 734 -1.31 103.34 40.11
N SER A 735 -1.06 104.08 39.03
CA SER A 735 -0.26 105.31 39.09
C SER A 735 -1.12 106.56 39.11
N ARG A 736 -1.09 107.24 40.27
CA ARG A 736 -1.16 108.69 40.50
C ARG A 736 -2.38 109.45 39.95
N VAL A 737 -3.35 109.69 40.84
CA VAL A 737 -3.59 111.03 41.42
C VAL A 737 -3.66 110.87 42.93
#